data_AF-A0A2U1QFL5-F1
#
_entry.id   AF-A0A2U1QFL5-F1
#
_cell.length_a   1.000
_cell.length_b   1.000
_cell.length_c   1.000
_cell.angle_alpha   90.00
_cell.angle_beta   90.00
_cell.angle_gamma   90.00
#
_symmetry.space_group_name_H-M   'P 1'
#
loop_
_entity.id
_entity.type
_entity.pdbx_description
1 polymer ?
#
loop_
_entity_poly.entity_id
_entity_poly.type
_entity_poly.pdbx_seq_one_letter_code
_entity_poly.pdbx_strand_id
1 'polypeptide(L)'
;MWKKSYKEKKLDEIVFQDLKQQLDPSSLETFADIAYQCLQNSREQRPAMSHVVEKLKSALELQEVHDMKLPKEYAEIVKSTVDRLTYTSLEELEALLSKWVILNGGKTLFSINDKREHCERICIEGCLNLDEIKDGSLEYPSHYYNSRFPGGRCYEYKNEFKARVRADFLSPQITYTVNLVFRHKCATYLPKLAPIRYKLDGETKLIPENVEDDEVLEYEDIIKAASHSLAYRSLAELKVLLSKGIHLNEYKRWFSLNEKGDNCEMISVAECLIPDESNKDYVFHYEPAFHYEPRYLSRFPTGPYKTMGKGFGVHVKAQFLSPLTTYTVNLVFSYPYERYRPVHFGLQYKLEGETEPSTVYLADPREDGLLWAELYQFTSDGRSVDLIITFKNFKDRLEVEGVMFQPLEKIENQLLEDEKVDMQTVMDSEIMKVSKDSTEWKMKKDRYSILWQCFRIENSQERFSVDKNGKKCLKLSARAACYLEHRYATWESSPNSSFGEVLEVSSCRQVIIHSCIKSQVLSPETAYACYFVYKLPQDQSTPAALMEVNRESDSWYICLSSPPNTPVIGQKLDKNRHNSSSRPKLNAKPQQRSDGWMEVKLWEFQTETTFRTVSLRLTLRPIWSTYSRIILEGIELRPI
;
A
#
# COMPACT_ATOMS: atom_id res chain seq x y z
N MET A 1 32.07 15.36 73.09
CA MET A 1 32.93 15.45 71.88
C MET A 1 32.09 15.19 70.62
N TRP A 2 31.62 13.97 70.36
CA TRP A 2 30.82 13.60 69.17
C TRP A 2 29.56 14.47 68.89
N LYS A 3 28.66 14.65 69.87
CA LYS A 3 27.43 15.50 69.70
C LYS A 3 27.74 16.95 69.31
N LYS A 4 28.90 17.47 69.72
CA LYS A 4 29.34 18.83 69.40
C LYS A 4 29.82 18.88 67.95
N SER A 5 30.67 17.94 67.55
CA SER A 5 31.15 17.79 66.17
C SER A 5 30.02 17.58 65.15
N TYR A 6 28.97 16.81 65.49
CA TYR A 6 27.77 16.69 64.64
C TYR A 6 27.07 18.04 64.41
N LYS A 7 26.79 18.79 65.49
CA LYS A 7 26.14 20.10 65.42
C LYS A 7 26.96 21.13 64.64
N GLU A 8 28.27 21.05 64.74
CA GLU A 8 29.21 21.95 64.06
C GLU A 8 29.56 21.48 62.64
N LYS A 9 28.94 20.39 62.15
CA LYS A 9 29.22 19.76 60.83
C LYS A 9 30.70 19.39 60.62
N LYS A 10 31.37 19.01 61.69
CA LYS A 10 32.80 18.61 61.77
C LYS A 10 32.95 17.12 62.09
N LEU A 11 32.11 16.28 61.49
CA LEU A 11 32.14 14.83 61.71
C LEU A 11 33.42 14.20 61.15
N ASP A 12 33.95 14.75 60.08
CA ASP A 12 35.23 14.37 59.50
C ASP A 12 36.40 14.57 60.48
N GLU A 13 36.38 15.59 61.36
CA GLU A 13 37.44 15.85 62.33
C GLU A 13 37.56 14.75 63.42
N ILE A 14 36.51 13.96 63.64
CA ILE A 14 36.48 12.90 64.65
C ILE A 14 36.61 11.48 64.09
N VAL A 15 36.55 11.33 62.76
CA VAL A 15 36.79 10.04 62.07
C VAL A 15 38.29 9.80 61.97
N PHE A 16 38.73 8.59 62.31
CA PHE A 16 40.13 8.18 62.23
C PHE A 16 40.66 8.35 60.80
N GLN A 17 41.87 8.92 60.63
CA GLN A 17 42.40 9.32 59.33
C GLN A 17 42.36 8.19 58.28
N ASP A 18 42.70 6.96 58.66
CA ASP A 18 42.73 5.81 57.75
C ASP A 18 41.33 5.32 57.34
N LEU A 19 40.29 5.66 58.12
CA LEU A 19 38.90 5.34 57.81
C LEU A 19 38.22 6.42 56.96
N LYS A 20 38.77 7.64 56.90
CA LYS A 20 38.17 8.75 56.13
C LYS A 20 38.06 8.45 54.64
N GLN A 21 39.02 7.72 54.09
CA GLN A 21 39.04 7.35 52.66
C GLN A 21 38.16 6.14 52.35
N GLN A 22 37.74 5.40 53.38
CA GLN A 22 36.96 4.17 53.24
C GLN A 22 35.46 4.42 53.46
N LEU A 23 35.06 5.59 53.98
CA LEU A 23 33.67 5.87 54.32
C LEU A 23 33.00 6.75 53.27
N ASP A 24 31.80 6.35 52.85
CA ASP A 24 30.94 7.20 52.03
C ASP A 24 30.44 8.41 52.86
N PRO A 25 30.62 9.66 52.39
CA PRO A 25 30.20 10.84 53.13
C PRO A 25 28.68 10.89 53.40
N SER A 26 27.85 10.39 52.47
CA SER A 26 26.40 10.41 52.61
C SER A 26 25.90 9.31 53.56
N SER A 27 26.56 8.15 53.56
CA SER A 27 26.38 7.08 54.55
C SER A 27 26.70 7.58 55.95
N LEU A 28 27.87 8.23 56.11
CA LEU A 28 28.31 8.78 57.38
C LEU A 28 27.34 9.84 57.90
N GLU A 29 26.85 10.73 57.04
CA GLU A 29 25.87 11.75 57.41
C GLU A 29 24.54 11.11 57.85
N THR A 30 24.03 10.15 57.07
CA THR A 30 22.78 9.43 57.38
C THR A 30 22.88 8.67 58.70
N PHE A 31 24.01 7.99 58.93
CA PHE A 31 24.30 7.29 60.18
C PHE A 31 24.42 8.27 61.36
N ALA A 32 25.14 9.38 61.18
CA ALA A 32 25.35 10.35 62.24
C ALA A 32 24.06 11.06 62.63
N ASP A 33 23.18 11.36 61.66
CA ASP A 33 21.88 11.97 61.92
C ASP A 33 20.97 11.05 62.74
N ILE A 34 20.80 9.79 62.31
CA ILE A 34 19.96 8.84 63.05
C ILE A 34 20.54 8.56 64.45
N ALA A 35 21.87 8.46 64.59
CA ALA A 35 22.52 8.31 65.89
C ALA A 35 22.30 9.55 66.78
N TYR A 36 22.30 10.76 66.21
CA TYR A 36 22.09 11.99 66.96
C TYR A 36 20.65 12.09 67.48
N GLN A 37 19.68 11.70 66.66
CA GLN A 37 18.27 11.62 67.05
C GLN A 37 18.02 10.56 68.14
N CYS A 38 18.70 9.41 68.08
CA CYS A 38 18.60 8.38 69.13
C CYS A 38 19.10 8.86 70.50
N LEU A 39 20.00 9.84 70.53
CA LEU A 39 20.60 10.37 71.75
C LEU A 39 19.87 11.59 72.33
N GLN A 40 18.66 11.93 71.85
CA GLN A 40 17.86 13.01 72.43
C GLN A 40 17.41 12.68 73.87
N ASN A 41 17.26 13.71 74.69
CA ASN A 41 16.98 13.53 76.12
C ASN A 41 15.52 13.13 76.39
N SER A 42 14.58 13.72 75.66
CA SER A 42 13.16 13.38 75.80
C SER A 42 12.79 12.18 74.93
N ARG A 43 11.83 11.38 75.41
CA ARG A 43 11.39 10.16 74.72
C ARG A 43 10.68 10.48 73.41
N GLU A 44 9.98 11.60 73.37
CA GLU A 44 9.19 12.08 72.23
C GLU A 44 10.07 12.56 71.07
N GLN A 45 11.33 12.92 71.34
CA GLN A 45 12.32 13.32 70.32
C GLN A 45 13.14 12.14 69.79
N ARG A 46 13.02 10.95 70.38
CA ARG A 46 13.72 9.76 69.91
C ARG A 46 12.89 9.08 68.80
N PRO A 47 13.52 8.65 67.71
CA PRO A 47 12.84 7.96 66.63
C PRO A 47 12.36 6.58 67.08
N ALA A 48 11.31 6.08 66.43
CA ALA A 48 10.90 4.69 66.58
C ALA A 48 11.99 3.75 66.05
N MET A 49 12.13 2.56 66.66
CA MET A 49 13.15 1.59 66.25
C MET A 49 13.01 1.16 64.78
N SER A 50 11.79 1.11 64.26
CA SER A 50 11.53 0.86 62.83
C SER A 50 12.21 1.88 61.92
N HIS A 51 12.12 3.17 62.26
CA HIS A 51 12.77 4.25 61.51
C HIS A 51 14.30 4.20 61.64
N VAL A 52 14.82 3.80 62.81
CA VAL A 52 16.25 3.59 63.00
C VAL A 52 16.76 2.48 62.09
N VAL A 53 16.07 1.33 62.04
CA VAL A 53 16.45 0.22 61.15
C VAL A 53 16.38 0.62 59.67
N GLU A 54 15.35 1.36 59.27
CA GLU A 54 15.20 1.89 57.92
C GLU A 54 16.40 2.77 57.52
N LYS A 55 16.74 3.76 58.35
CA LYS A 55 17.87 4.67 58.09
C LYS A 55 19.22 3.98 58.13
N LEU A 56 19.42 3.00 59.01
CA LEU A 56 20.65 2.20 59.04
C LEU A 56 20.81 1.34 57.78
N LYS A 57 19.72 0.78 57.25
CA LYS A 57 19.76 0.06 55.95
C LYS A 57 20.14 1.00 54.82
N SER A 58 19.55 2.20 54.76
CA SER A 58 19.92 3.21 53.75
C SER A 58 21.38 3.65 53.87
N ALA A 59 21.90 3.83 55.09
CA ALA A 59 23.31 4.17 55.31
C ALA A 59 24.24 3.03 54.85
N LEU A 60 23.90 1.77 55.15
CA LEU A 60 24.67 0.62 54.70
C LEU A 60 24.71 0.51 53.17
N GLU A 61 23.57 0.72 52.50
CA GLU A 61 23.49 0.72 51.03
C GLU A 61 24.43 1.76 50.39
N LEU A 62 24.48 2.98 50.95
CA LEU A 62 25.38 4.03 50.48
C LEU A 62 26.86 3.64 50.64
N GLN A 63 27.19 2.93 51.72
CA GLN A 63 28.56 2.47 51.99
C GLN A 63 28.98 1.31 51.06
N GLU A 64 28.09 0.33 50.85
CA GLU A 64 28.34 -0.80 49.95
C GLU A 64 28.58 -0.34 48.50
N VAL A 65 27.82 0.65 48.02
CA VAL A 65 28.02 1.24 46.68
C VAL A 65 29.38 1.94 46.55
N HIS A 66 29.79 2.67 47.58
CA HIS A 66 31.09 3.35 47.60
C HIS A 66 32.26 2.37 47.55
N ASP A 67 32.18 1.27 48.30
CA ASP A 67 33.25 0.26 48.38
C ASP A 67 33.44 -0.51 47.07
N MET A 68 32.40 -0.59 46.23
CA MET A 68 32.44 -1.25 44.92
C MET A 68 33.12 -0.42 43.80
N LYS A 69 33.50 0.85 44.05
CA LYS A 69 34.12 1.75 43.06
C LYS A 69 33.37 1.82 41.71
N LEU A 70 32.04 1.81 41.75
CA LEU A 70 31.22 1.90 40.55
C LEU A 70 31.52 3.19 39.77
N PRO A 71 31.55 3.14 38.42
CA PRO A 71 31.51 4.36 37.63
C PRO A 71 30.30 5.20 38.04
N LYS A 72 30.47 6.52 38.14
CA LYS A 72 29.43 7.44 38.64
C LYS A 72 28.08 7.26 37.94
N GLU A 73 28.12 6.97 36.65
CA GLU A 73 26.94 6.71 35.81
C GLU A 73 26.10 5.55 36.35
N TYR A 74 26.72 4.42 36.73
CA TYR A 74 26.02 3.27 37.30
C TYR A 74 25.47 3.56 38.70
N ALA A 75 26.21 4.31 39.52
CA ALA A 75 25.76 4.69 40.85
C ALA A 75 24.48 5.56 40.80
N GLU A 76 24.39 6.48 39.84
CA GLU A 76 23.19 7.31 39.62
C GLU A 76 22.00 6.48 39.13
N ILE A 77 22.23 5.54 38.21
CA ILE A 77 21.19 4.61 37.74
C ILE A 77 20.64 3.79 38.91
N VAL A 78 21.51 3.12 39.69
CA VAL A 78 21.11 2.30 40.85
C VAL A 78 20.38 3.13 41.90
N LYS A 79 20.76 4.39 42.13
CA LYS A 79 20.05 5.26 43.07
C LYS A 79 18.63 5.60 42.59
N SER A 80 18.39 5.59 41.28
CA SER A 80 17.09 5.92 40.68
C SER A 80 16.14 4.72 40.52
N THR A 81 16.61 3.49 40.78
CA THR A 81 15.80 2.27 40.67
C THR A 81 14.69 2.22 41.71
N VAL A 82 13.50 1.81 41.30
CA VAL A 82 12.35 1.62 42.21
C VAL A 82 12.55 0.39 43.10
N ASP A 83 13.04 -0.70 42.51
CA ASP A 83 13.34 -1.94 43.21
C ASP A 83 14.79 -1.97 43.66
N ARG A 84 15.05 -2.57 44.83
CA ARG A 84 16.41 -2.78 45.34
C ARG A 84 17.10 -3.84 44.50
N LEU A 85 18.14 -3.44 43.77
CA LEU A 85 19.02 -4.37 43.06
C LEU A 85 20.02 -4.95 44.06
N THR A 86 20.03 -6.27 44.22
CA THR A 86 21.06 -6.99 44.99
C THR A 86 22.12 -7.50 44.02
N TYR A 87 23.37 -7.06 44.17
CA TYR A 87 24.48 -7.45 43.32
C TYR A 87 25.77 -7.44 44.13
N THR A 88 26.73 -8.26 43.73
CA THR A 88 28.02 -8.47 44.42
C THR A 88 29.22 -8.14 43.52
N SER A 89 28.99 -7.93 42.22
CA SER A 89 29.99 -7.49 41.25
C SER A 89 29.38 -6.55 40.19
N LEU A 90 30.24 -5.83 39.48
CA LEU A 90 29.82 -4.99 38.35
C LEU A 90 29.19 -5.83 37.22
N GLU A 91 29.71 -7.04 36.98
CA GLU A 91 29.18 -7.96 35.96
C GLU A 91 27.77 -8.44 36.32
N GLU A 92 27.51 -8.71 37.60
CA GLU A 92 26.17 -9.05 38.09
C GLU A 92 25.22 -7.85 37.96
N LEU A 93 25.69 -6.64 38.25
CA LEU A 93 24.90 -5.42 38.04
C LEU A 93 24.58 -5.19 36.56
N GLU A 94 25.56 -5.30 35.66
CA GLU A 94 25.36 -5.19 34.21
C GLU A 94 24.35 -6.25 33.73
N ALA A 95 24.45 -7.49 34.23
CA ALA A 95 23.49 -8.55 33.92
C ALA A 95 22.07 -8.23 34.43
N LEU A 96 21.92 -7.60 35.59
CA LEU A 96 20.63 -7.12 36.09
C LEU A 96 20.08 -5.98 35.23
N LEU A 97 20.92 -5.01 34.87
CA LEU A 97 20.56 -3.86 34.04
C LEU A 97 20.33 -4.23 32.56
N SER A 98 20.83 -5.38 32.10
CA SER A 98 20.45 -5.94 30.79
C SER A 98 18.98 -6.38 30.73
N LYS A 99 18.36 -6.59 31.90
CA LYS A 99 16.93 -6.81 32.03
C LYS A 99 16.29 -5.45 32.29
N TRP A 100 15.18 -5.16 31.63
CA TRP A 100 14.47 -3.89 31.81
C TRP A 100 14.17 -3.63 33.29
N VAL A 101 14.81 -2.62 33.88
CA VAL A 101 14.60 -2.17 35.26
C VAL A 101 13.75 -0.91 35.29
N ILE A 102 13.02 -0.70 36.39
CA ILE A 102 12.12 0.45 36.54
C ILE A 102 12.83 1.53 37.36
N LEU A 103 12.92 2.74 36.79
CA LEU A 103 13.52 3.93 37.40
C LEU A 103 12.46 5.02 37.64
N ASN A 104 12.87 6.10 38.32
CA ASN A 104 12.13 7.37 38.44
C ASN A 104 10.68 7.19 38.92
N GLY A 105 10.47 6.38 39.96
CA GLY A 105 9.16 6.18 40.57
C GLY A 105 8.13 5.47 39.68
N GLY A 106 8.58 4.64 38.74
CA GLY A 106 7.70 3.84 37.88
C GLY A 106 7.49 4.37 36.47
N LYS A 107 8.16 5.48 36.10
CA LYS A 107 7.90 6.20 34.86
C LYS A 107 8.91 5.93 33.75
N THR A 108 10.09 5.40 34.08
CA THR A 108 11.13 5.08 33.10
C THR A 108 11.53 3.62 33.22
N LEU A 109 11.61 2.92 32.10
CA LEU A 109 12.21 1.60 31.98
C LEU A 109 13.59 1.77 31.35
N PHE A 110 14.61 1.24 32.01
CA PHE A 110 16.01 1.33 31.59
C PHE A 110 16.55 -0.06 31.28
N SER A 111 17.39 -0.16 30.26
CA SER A 111 18.10 -1.39 29.92
C SER A 111 19.44 -1.08 29.28
N ILE A 112 20.42 -1.96 29.48
CA ILE A 112 21.71 -1.92 28.77
C ILE A 112 21.70 -2.99 27.67
N ASN A 113 22.18 -2.65 26.48
CA ASN A 113 22.28 -3.62 25.38
C ASN A 113 23.64 -4.36 25.38
N ASP A 114 23.81 -5.32 24.46
CA ASP A 114 25.04 -6.13 24.35
C ASP A 114 26.31 -5.30 24.07
N LYS A 115 26.15 -4.06 23.58
CA LYS A 115 27.23 -3.10 23.33
C LYS A 115 27.50 -2.15 24.50
N ARG A 116 26.83 -2.36 25.64
CA ARG A 116 26.85 -1.49 26.83
C ARG A 116 26.26 -0.10 26.60
N GLU A 117 25.37 0.05 25.61
CA GLU A 117 24.68 1.31 25.33
C GLU A 117 23.36 1.37 26.11
N HIS A 118 23.03 2.54 26.63
CA HIS A 118 21.89 2.74 27.52
C HIS A 118 20.60 2.99 26.73
N CYS A 119 19.54 2.25 27.04
CA CYS A 119 18.23 2.38 26.41
C CYS A 119 17.18 2.80 27.43
N GLU A 120 16.41 3.85 27.12
CA GLU A 120 15.29 4.29 27.94
C GLU A 120 13.95 4.12 27.22
N ARG A 121 12.93 3.72 27.97
CA ARG A 121 11.52 3.79 27.58
C ARG A 121 10.79 4.58 28.63
N ILE A 122 10.17 5.67 28.22
CA ILE A 122 9.50 6.59 29.15
C ILE A 122 7.99 6.39 29.00
N CYS A 123 7.29 6.25 30.12
CA CYS A 123 5.84 6.17 30.15
C CYS A 123 5.26 7.49 29.61
N ILE A 124 4.22 7.40 28.79
CA ILE A 124 3.61 8.60 28.19
C ILE A 124 3.15 9.62 29.24
N GLU A 125 2.72 9.17 30.43
CA GLU A 125 2.42 10.04 31.58
C GLU A 125 3.60 10.92 31.99
N GLY A 126 4.83 10.39 31.93
CA GLY A 126 6.05 11.13 32.24
C GLY A 126 6.42 12.16 31.16
N CYS A 127 5.85 12.01 29.96
CA CYS A 127 6.08 12.92 28.84
C CYS A 127 4.99 13.99 28.69
N LEU A 128 3.88 13.89 29.42
CA LEU A 128 2.74 14.80 29.25
C LEU A 128 2.73 15.88 30.33
N ASN A 129 2.21 17.05 29.97
CA ASN A 129 1.87 18.07 30.95
C ASN A 129 0.51 17.73 31.57
N LEU A 130 0.48 17.35 32.86
CA LEU A 130 -0.76 16.93 33.54
C LEU A 130 -1.85 18.02 33.51
N ASP A 131 -1.46 19.30 33.44
CA ASP A 131 -2.38 20.44 33.37
C ASP A 131 -3.10 20.57 32.02
N GLU A 132 -2.59 19.94 30.96
CA GLU A 132 -3.17 19.95 29.60
C GLU A 132 -4.07 18.74 29.33
N ILE A 133 -4.08 17.74 30.22
CA ILE A 133 -4.91 16.54 30.07
C ILE A 133 -6.34 16.85 30.52
N LYS A 134 -7.26 17.01 29.56
CA LYS A 134 -8.69 17.07 29.88
C LYS A 134 -9.15 15.71 30.43
N ASP A 135 -9.76 15.73 31.60
CA ASP A 135 -10.24 14.59 32.41
C ASP A 135 -10.99 13.50 31.61
N GLY A 136 -11.62 13.84 30.48
CA GLY A 136 -12.29 12.90 29.56
C GLY A 136 -11.39 12.06 28.63
N SER A 137 -10.06 12.27 28.65
CA SER A 137 -9.09 11.48 27.86
C SER A 137 -8.36 10.42 28.69
N LEU A 138 -8.60 10.42 30.01
CA LEU A 138 -8.06 9.47 30.98
C LEU A 138 -9.06 8.32 31.16
N GLU A 139 -8.96 7.28 30.33
CA GLU A 139 -9.56 6.00 30.69
C GLU A 139 -8.60 5.24 31.62
N TYR A 140 -8.98 5.09 32.90
CA TYR A 140 -8.32 4.16 33.83
C TYR A 140 -8.32 2.75 33.23
N PRO A 141 -7.29 1.92 33.52
CA PRO A 141 -6.87 0.82 32.67
C PRO A 141 -8.05 -0.06 32.26
N SER A 142 -8.36 -0.04 30.96
CA SER A 142 -9.14 -1.09 30.35
C SER A 142 -8.41 -2.42 30.53
N HIS A 143 -9.13 -3.53 30.41
CA HIS A 143 -8.67 -4.92 30.63
C HIS A 143 -7.53 -5.40 29.69
N TYR A 144 -6.67 -4.52 29.16
CA TYR A 144 -5.54 -4.84 28.31
C TYR A 144 -4.27 -5.05 29.15
N TYR A 145 -4.07 -6.30 29.57
CA TYR A 145 -3.02 -6.75 30.51
C TYR A 145 -1.56 -6.75 29.99
N ASN A 146 -1.18 -5.93 28.99
CA ASN A 146 0.14 -6.04 28.33
C ASN A 146 1.04 -4.79 28.39
N SER A 147 0.72 -3.77 29.20
CA SER A 147 1.66 -2.66 29.41
C SER A 147 2.88 -3.14 30.19
N ARG A 148 4.08 -2.67 29.80
CA ARG A 148 5.33 -2.94 30.54
C ARG A 148 5.54 -1.99 31.72
N PHE A 149 4.71 -0.96 31.86
CA PHE A 149 4.76 -0.04 33.00
C PHE A 149 3.80 -0.49 34.12
N PRO A 150 4.15 -0.23 35.40
CA PRO A 150 3.29 -0.56 36.54
C PRO A 150 1.87 -0.01 36.41
N GLY A 151 0.88 -0.87 36.69
CA GLY A 151 -0.54 -0.50 36.70
C GLY A 151 -1.27 -0.60 35.36
N GLY A 152 -0.62 -1.08 34.29
CA GLY A 152 -1.33 -1.37 33.02
C GLY A 152 -1.81 -0.12 32.28
N ARG A 153 -1.44 1.09 32.74
CA ARG A 153 -2.04 2.35 32.29
C ARG A 153 -1.70 2.62 30.83
N CYS A 154 -2.73 2.80 30.01
CA CYS A 154 -2.65 3.23 28.62
C CYS A 154 -3.53 4.47 28.45
N TYR A 155 -3.11 5.41 27.59
CA TYR A 155 -3.83 6.64 27.35
C TYR A 155 -4.46 6.59 25.97
N GLU A 156 -5.78 6.79 25.91
CA GLU A 156 -6.50 6.89 24.64
C GLU A 156 -6.52 8.34 24.18
N TYR A 157 -5.82 8.61 23.09
CA TYR A 157 -5.87 9.89 22.40
C TYR A 157 -6.67 9.73 21.11
N LYS A 158 -7.68 10.58 20.95
CA LYS A 158 -8.51 10.65 19.73
C LYS A 158 -7.98 11.67 18.72
N ASN A 159 -7.18 12.64 19.18
CA ASN A 159 -6.68 13.79 18.41
C ASN A 159 -5.16 14.01 18.65
N GLU A 160 -4.64 15.15 18.18
CA GLU A 160 -3.27 15.59 18.46
C GLU A 160 -2.95 15.67 19.96
N PHE A 161 -1.71 15.36 20.33
CA PHE A 161 -1.18 15.54 21.67
C PHE A 161 0.26 16.02 21.62
N LYS A 162 0.68 16.73 22.66
CA LYS A 162 2.05 17.22 22.81
C LYS A 162 2.76 16.43 23.89
N ALA A 163 3.93 15.89 23.56
CA ALA A 163 4.78 15.16 24.51
C ALA A 163 6.14 15.84 24.63
N ARG A 164 6.56 16.11 25.87
CA ARG A 164 7.91 16.52 26.23
C ARG A 164 8.69 15.28 26.64
N VAL A 165 9.57 14.80 25.77
CA VAL A 165 10.43 13.63 26.05
C VAL A 165 11.75 14.11 26.66
N ARG A 166 12.11 13.60 27.83
CA ARG A 166 13.39 13.83 28.48
C ARG A 166 13.96 12.49 28.93
N ALA A 167 15.12 12.13 28.38
CA ALA A 167 15.88 10.96 28.77
C ALA A 167 17.05 11.41 29.64
N ASP A 168 17.30 10.72 30.75
CA ASP A 168 18.24 11.17 31.78
C ASP A 168 19.54 10.35 31.83
N PHE A 169 19.58 9.20 31.16
CA PHE A 169 20.64 8.18 31.28
C PHE A 169 21.21 7.69 29.95
N LEU A 170 20.90 8.35 28.83
CA LEU A 170 21.45 7.98 27.52
C LEU A 170 22.98 8.13 27.49
N SER A 171 23.65 7.15 26.90
CA SER A 171 25.10 7.21 26.69
C SER A 171 25.46 8.35 25.72
N PRO A 172 26.48 9.17 26.03
CA PRO A 172 26.89 10.29 25.20
C PRO A 172 27.49 9.82 23.87
N GLN A 173 27.44 10.69 22.84
CA GLN A 173 28.03 10.44 21.51
C GLN A 173 27.43 9.25 20.73
N ILE A 174 26.25 8.78 21.13
CA ILE A 174 25.47 7.77 20.42
C ILE A 174 24.27 8.43 19.73
N THR A 175 23.98 8.03 18.51
CA THR A 175 22.75 8.43 17.80
C THR A 175 21.59 7.54 18.24
N TYR A 176 20.55 8.14 18.78
CA TYR A 176 19.34 7.43 19.22
C TYR A 176 18.19 7.60 18.24
N THR A 177 17.39 6.54 18.09
CA THR A 177 16.08 6.61 17.46
C THR A 177 15.00 6.77 18.52
N VAL A 178 14.21 7.83 18.43
CA VAL A 178 13.03 8.02 19.27
C VAL A 178 11.84 7.31 18.63
N ASN A 179 11.27 6.32 19.32
CA ASN A 179 10.15 5.53 18.82
C ASN A 179 8.90 5.77 19.68
N LEU A 180 7.79 6.17 19.04
CA LEU A 180 6.48 6.18 19.69
C LEU A 180 5.88 4.77 19.65
N VAL A 181 5.65 4.18 20.82
CA VAL A 181 5.02 2.85 20.94
C VAL A 181 3.53 3.05 21.24
N PHE A 182 2.67 2.58 20.34
CA PHE A 182 1.21 2.71 20.47
C PHE A 182 0.49 1.45 19.98
N ARG A 183 -0.79 1.33 20.32
CA ARG A 183 -1.69 0.28 19.83
C ARG A 183 -2.94 0.92 19.26
N HIS A 184 -3.39 0.45 18.09
CA HIS A 184 -4.65 0.91 17.50
C HIS A 184 -5.84 0.11 18.08
N LYS A 185 -6.88 0.81 18.55
CA LYS A 185 -8.07 0.19 19.17
C LYS A 185 -8.88 -0.68 18.19
N CYS A 186 -8.85 -0.36 16.90
CA CYS A 186 -9.59 -1.07 15.83
C CYS A 186 -8.68 -1.87 14.88
N ALA A 187 -7.68 -2.60 15.40
CA ALA A 187 -6.69 -3.31 14.57
C ALA A 187 -7.21 -4.56 13.83
N THR A 188 -8.50 -4.90 13.89
CA THR A 188 -9.01 -6.15 13.31
C THR A 188 -9.10 -6.16 11.78
N TYR A 189 -8.97 -5.02 11.08
CA TYR A 189 -9.19 -4.97 9.61
C TYR A 189 -8.27 -4.04 8.79
N LEU A 190 -7.20 -3.45 9.35
CA LEU A 190 -6.34 -2.52 8.59
C LEU A 190 -4.86 -2.83 8.82
N PRO A 191 -4.15 -3.44 7.85
CA PRO A 191 -2.72 -3.71 8.02
C PRO A 191 -1.83 -2.47 7.93
N LYS A 192 -2.24 -1.40 7.24
CA LYS A 192 -1.40 -0.21 7.03
C LYS A 192 -2.30 0.95 6.62
N LEU A 193 -2.56 1.97 7.44
CA LEU A 193 -2.95 3.30 6.94
C LEU A 193 -2.82 4.39 8.00
N ALA A 194 -2.34 5.54 7.52
CA ALA A 194 -1.94 6.78 8.20
C ALA A 194 -0.67 6.69 9.06
N PRO A 195 0.51 7.14 8.56
CA PRO A 195 1.64 7.42 9.44
C PRO A 195 1.23 8.46 10.50
N ILE A 196 1.56 8.21 11.77
CA ILE A 196 1.40 9.21 12.82
C ILE A 196 2.26 10.41 12.45
N ARG A 197 1.62 11.57 12.30
CA ARG A 197 2.30 12.84 12.04
C ARG A 197 2.81 13.40 13.36
N TYR A 198 4.05 13.90 13.36
CA TYR A 198 4.64 14.56 14.51
C TYR A 198 5.42 15.79 14.05
N LYS A 199 5.68 16.69 15.00
CA LYS A 199 6.55 17.85 14.84
C LYS A 199 7.37 17.97 16.12
N LEU A 200 8.69 18.12 16.01
CA LEU A 200 9.52 18.43 17.17
C LEU A 200 9.57 19.95 17.38
N ASP A 201 9.36 20.38 18.62
CA ASP A 201 9.51 21.78 18.99
C ASP A 201 11.00 22.18 18.91
N GLY A 202 11.30 23.26 18.18
CA GLY A 202 12.67 23.75 18.03
C GLY A 202 13.49 23.09 16.91
N GLU A 203 12.85 22.31 16.03
CA GLU A 203 13.51 21.76 14.84
C GLU A 203 14.14 22.88 13.99
N THR A 204 15.47 22.96 14.01
CA THR A 204 16.25 23.55 12.92
C THR A 204 16.51 22.41 11.94
N LYS A 205 16.22 22.61 10.65
CA LYS A 205 16.53 21.62 9.61
C LYS A 205 18.05 21.41 9.59
N LEU A 206 18.53 20.38 10.28
CA LEU A 206 19.93 19.98 10.25
C LEU A 206 20.16 19.23 8.94
N ILE A 207 20.68 19.93 7.95
CA ILE A 207 21.34 19.29 6.81
C ILE A 207 22.65 18.74 7.37
N PRO A 208 22.97 17.44 7.22
CA PRO A 208 24.25 16.90 7.69
C PRO A 208 25.39 17.72 7.08
N GLU A 209 26.23 18.34 7.93
CA GLU A 209 27.31 19.24 7.48
C GLU A 209 28.42 18.52 6.66
N ASN A 210 28.35 17.20 6.46
CA ASN A 210 29.45 16.38 5.91
C ASN A 210 29.03 15.36 4.83
N VAL A 211 28.05 15.66 3.97
CA VAL A 211 27.82 14.85 2.76
C VAL A 211 28.04 15.71 1.52
N GLU A 212 29.30 16.07 1.27
CA GLU A 212 29.74 16.57 -0.04
C GLU A 212 29.83 15.36 -0.99
N ASP A 213 28.69 14.95 -1.51
CA ASP A 213 28.59 13.94 -2.57
C ASP A 213 27.69 14.54 -3.66
N ASP A 214 28.19 14.68 -4.89
CA ASP A 214 27.49 15.34 -6.01
C ASP A 214 26.10 14.73 -6.28
N GLU A 215 25.87 13.49 -5.84
CA GLU A 215 24.59 12.77 -5.95
C GLU A 215 23.51 13.23 -4.93
N VAL A 216 23.87 13.85 -3.80
CA VAL A 216 22.88 14.38 -2.84
C VAL A 216 22.24 15.67 -3.35
N LEU A 217 22.96 16.45 -4.17
CA LEU A 217 22.45 17.68 -4.79
C LEU A 217 21.19 17.44 -5.60
N GLU A 218 21.01 16.24 -6.17
CA GLU A 218 19.82 15.90 -6.93
C GLU A 218 18.53 16.01 -6.10
N TYR A 219 18.60 15.66 -4.82
CA TYR A 219 17.48 15.63 -3.87
C TYR A 219 17.40 16.87 -2.97
N GLU A 220 18.28 17.85 -3.13
CA GLU A 220 18.37 19.00 -2.24
C GLU A 220 17.04 19.78 -2.16
N ASP A 221 16.38 19.99 -3.30
CA ASP A 221 15.08 20.65 -3.37
C ASP A 221 14.00 19.86 -2.62
N ILE A 222 14.02 18.53 -2.72
CA ILE A 222 13.07 17.63 -2.05
C ILE A 222 13.30 17.66 -0.53
N ILE A 223 14.57 17.60 -0.10
CA ILE A 223 14.95 17.69 1.32
C ILE A 223 14.52 19.06 1.89
N LYS A 224 14.77 20.15 1.15
CA LYS A 224 14.33 21.49 1.54
C LYS A 224 12.81 21.60 1.62
N ALA A 225 12.08 20.96 0.71
CA ALA A 225 10.62 20.95 0.69
C ALA A 225 10.00 20.01 1.76
N ALA A 226 10.78 19.13 2.39
CA ALA A 226 10.27 18.17 3.37
C ALA A 226 9.53 18.88 4.53
N SER A 227 8.35 18.34 4.87
CA SER A 227 7.46 18.86 5.91
C SER A 227 7.89 18.45 7.33
N HIS A 228 8.83 17.52 7.42
CA HIS A 228 9.48 17.08 8.65
C HIS A 228 10.99 16.98 8.40
N SER A 229 11.77 17.05 9.48
CA SER A 229 13.22 16.80 9.37
C SER A 229 13.50 15.36 8.92
N LEU A 230 14.50 15.21 8.05
CA LEU A 230 14.97 13.91 7.55
C LEU A 230 16.32 13.60 8.20
N ALA A 231 16.38 12.53 9.00
CA ALA A 231 17.62 12.07 9.60
C ALA A 231 18.20 10.91 8.76
N TYR A 232 19.34 11.14 8.11
CA TYR A 232 20.05 10.16 7.30
C TYR A 232 21.56 10.37 7.43
N ARG A 233 22.36 9.30 7.35
CA ARG A 233 23.84 9.39 7.39
C ARG A 233 24.52 9.05 6.06
N SER A 234 23.75 8.65 5.05
CA SER A 234 24.24 8.31 3.72
C SER A 234 23.12 8.46 2.68
N LEU A 235 23.51 8.56 1.40
CA LEU A 235 22.56 8.59 0.28
C LEU A 235 21.71 7.32 0.21
N ALA A 236 22.28 6.15 0.52
CA ALA A 236 21.53 4.89 0.54
C ALA A 236 20.39 4.92 1.57
N GLU A 237 20.65 5.47 2.77
CA GLU A 237 19.61 5.65 3.78
C GLU A 237 18.56 6.68 3.36
N LEU A 238 18.97 7.78 2.75
CA LEU A 238 18.04 8.76 2.20
C LEU A 238 17.12 8.12 1.15
N LYS A 239 17.67 7.37 0.19
CA LYS A 239 16.87 6.67 -0.84
C LYS A 239 15.87 5.68 -0.23
N VAL A 240 16.25 4.97 0.84
CA VAL A 240 15.33 4.09 1.59
C VAL A 240 14.23 4.86 2.32
N LEU A 241 14.52 6.06 2.84
CA LEU A 241 13.50 6.93 3.42
C LEU A 241 12.54 7.44 2.35
N LEU A 242 13.08 7.91 1.22
CA LEU A 242 12.29 8.43 0.11
C LEU A 242 11.43 7.34 -0.55
N SER A 243 11.89 6.09 -0.65
CA SER A 243 11.08 4.98 -1.21
C SER A 243 9.86 4.62 -0.35
N LYS A 244 9.93 4.82 0.97
CA LYS A 244 8.76 4.69 1.87
C LYS A 244 7.76 5.84 1.70
N GLY A 245 8.25 6.98 1.21
CA GLY A 245 7.51 8.18 0.92
C GLY A 245 7.46 9.18 2.08
N ILE A 246 7.51 10.46 1.73
CA ILE A 246 7.57 11.60 2.64
C ILE A 246 6.56 12.68 2.24
N HIS A 247 6.23 13.57 3.18
CA HIS A 247 5.37 14.71 2.91
C HIS A 247 6.18 15.96 2.61
N LEU A 248 5.80 16.71 1.58
CA LEU A 248 6.44 17.97 1.18
C LEU A 248 5.46 19.14 1.32
N ASN A 249 6.01 20.34 1.45
CA ASN A 249 5.28 21.62 1.47
C ASN A 249 4.11 21.62 2.46
N GLU A 250 4.39 21.51 3.76
CA GLU A 250 3.39 21.53 4.83
C GLU A 250 2.29 20.46 4.65
N TYR A 251 2.70 19.25 4.30
CA TYR A 251 1.81 18.10 4.07
C TYR A 251 0.79 18.30 2.95
N LYS A 252 1.03 19.21 2.01
CA LYS A 252 0.18 19.41 0.84
C LYS A 252 0.51 18.45 -0.31
N ARG A 253 1.71 17.86 -0.27
CA ARG A 253 2.26 16.96 -1.28
C ARG A 253 2.86 15.72 -0.62
N TRP A 254 2.86 14.62 -1.36
CA TRP A 254 3.53 13.38 -0.98
C TRP A 254 4.48 12.96 -2.09
N PHE A 255 5.69 12.57 -1.72
CA PHE A 255 6.76 12.20 -2.64
C PHE A 255 7.26 10.82 -2.29
N SER A 256 7.61 10.01 -3.29
CA SER A 256 8.36 8.75 -3.07
C SER A 256 9.23 8.37 -4.25
N LEU A 257 10.16 7.44 -4.06
CA LEU A 257 10.89 6.78 -5.14
C LEU A 257 10.24 5.44 -5.48
N ASN A 258 10.08 5.14 -6.77
CA ASN A 258 9.73 3.79 -7.20
C ASN A 258 10.93 2.82 -7.11
N GLU A 259 10.75 1.56 -7.48
CA GLU A 259 11.80 0.54 -7.43
C GLU A 259 13.02 0.86 -8.33
N LYS A 260 12.82 1.64 -9.40
CA LYS A 260 13.88 2.08 -10.31
C LYS A 260 14.58 3.36 -9.85
N GLY A 261 14.13 3.97 -8.76
CA GLY A 261 14.62 5.26 -8.28
C GLY A 261 14.04 6.47 -8.99
N ASP A 262 13.00 6.30 -9.82
CA ASP A 262 12.27 7.40 -10.42
C ASP A 262 11.30 8.02 -9.42
N ASN A 263 11.05 9.32 -9.57
CA ASN A 263 10.25 10.08 -8.64
C ASN A 263 8.75 9.86 -8.86
N CYS A 264 8.00 9.64 -7.79
CA CYS A 264 6.54 9.69 -7.75
C CYS A 264 6.11 10.92 -6.94
N GLU A 265 5.17 11.69 -7.45
CA GLU A 265 4.63 12.87 -6.76
C GLU A 265 3.10 12.81 -6.71
N MET A 266 2.54 13.03 -5.53
CA MET A 266 1.10 13.20 -5.34
C MET A 266 0.80 14.57 -4.75
N ILE A 267 -0.12 15.29 -5.38
CA ILE A 267 -0.60 16.59 -4.89
C ILE A 267 -1.97 16.38 -4.29
N SER A 268 -2.17 16.85 -3.05
CA SER A 268 -3.46 16.76 -2.38
C SER A 268 -4.53 17.52 -3.16
N VAL A 269 -5.75 16.99 -3.16
CA VAL A 269 -6.87 17.67 -3.84
C VAL A 269 -7.08 19.08 -3.29
N ALA A 270 -6.89 19.28 -1.98
CA ALA A 270 -7.04 20.57 -1.34
C ALA A 270 -6.08 21.63 -1.89
N GLU A 271 -4.87 21.22 -2.26
CA GLU A 271 -3.85 22.12 -2.81
C GLU A 271 -4.10 22.45 -4.28
N CYS A 272 -4.70 21.53 -5.04
CA CYS A 272 -4.93 21.73 -6.48
C CYS A 272 -6.38 22.10 -6.84
N LEU A 273 -7.33 22.14 -5.90
CA LEU A 273 -8.73 22.41 -6.21
C LEU A 273 -8.91 23.84 -6.75
N ILE A 274 -9.57 23.98 -7.90
CA ILE A 274 -9.99 25.28 -8.42
C ILE A 274 -11.26 25.71 -7.67
N PRO A 275 -11.26 26.86 -6.96
CA PRO A 275 -12.44 27.32 -6.25
C PRO A 275 -13.61 27.59 -7.21
N ASP A 276 -14.79 27.11 -6.86
CA ASP A 276 -16.06 27.42 -7.54
C ASP A 276 -17.07 27.93 -6.48
N GLU A 277 -17.91 28.90 -6.83
CA GLU A 277 -18.99 29.40 -5.97
C GLU A 277 -19.94 28.29 -5.53
N SER A 278 -20.08 27.24 -6.35
CA SER A 278 -20.86 26.04 -6.03
C SER A 278 -20.14 25.04 -5.10
N ASN A 279 -18.87 25.26 -4.76
CA ASN A 279 -17.99 24.35 -4.01
C ASN A 279 -17.63 24.82 -2.59
N LYS A 280 -18.08 26.00 -2.16
CA LYS A 280 -17.67 26.63 -0.88
C LYS A 280 -18.17 25.91 0.38
N ASP A 281 -19.26 25.13 0.29
CA ASP A 281 -19.87 24.43 1.44
C ASP A 281 -19.47 22.93 1.55
N TYR A 282 -18.65 22.41 0.65
CA TYR A 282 -18.30 20.98 0.60
C TYR A 282 -17.00 20.73 1.35
N VAL A 283 -17.09 21.02 2.64
CA VAL A 283 -15.97 21.05 3.57
C VAL A 283 -15.44 19.65 3.85
N PHE A 284 -14.12 19.60 4.05
CA PHE A 284 -13.30 18.56 4.66
C PHE A 284 -13.74 18.18 6.10
N HIS A 285 -15.01 17.87 6.31
CA HIS A 285 -15.53 17.53 7.63
C HIS A 285 -15.19 16.07 7.98
N TYR A 286 -14.26 15.93 8.93
CA TYR A 286 -14.18 14.80 9.86
C TYR A 286 -15.47 14.76 10.68
N GLU A 287 -16.54 14.19 10.14
CA GLU A 287 -17.72 13.84 10.94
C GLU A 287 -17.59 12.39 11.42
N PRO A 288 -17.49 12.16 12.74
CA PRO A 288 -17.54 10.83 13.32
C PRO A 288 -19.00 10.37 13.33
N ALA A 289 -19.51 9.92 12.18
CA ALA A 289 -20.81 9.27 12.14
C ALA A 289 -20.67 7.80 12.59
N PHE A 290 -21.56 7.40 13.50
CA PHE A 290 -21.67 6.07 14.07
C PHE A 290 -21.96 5.01 13.01
N HIS A 291 -20.96 4.36 12.39
CA HIS A 291 -21.15 3.09 11.69
C HIS A 291 -19.89 2.22 11.78
N TYR A 292 -20.11 0.92 11.97
CA TYR A 292 -19.15 -0.17 12.27
C TYR A 292 -18.11 -0.48 11.17
N GLU A 293 -17.86 0.41 10.21
CA GLU A 293 -16.90 0.18 9.13
C GLU A 293 -15.59 0.98 9.33
N PRO A 294 -14.40 0.38 9.11
CA PRO A 294 -13.14 1.10 9.16
C PRO A 294 -13.09 2.15 8.05
N ARG A 295 -13.38 3.41 8.38
CA ARG A 295 -13.31 4.52 7.43
C ARG A 295 -11.86 4.75 7.00
N TYR A 296 -11.69 4.98 5.71
CA TYR A 296 -10.43 5.34 5.09
C TYR A 296 -9.83 6.59 5.79
N LEU A 297 -8.55 6.50 6.20
CA LEU A 297 -7.80 7.62 6.77
C LEU A 297 -6.94 8.24 5.67
N SER A 298 -7.23 9.48 5.34
CA SER A 298 -6.53 10.25 4.31
C SER A 298 -5.04 10.41 4.60
N ARG A 299 -4.24 10.33 3.54
CA ARG A 299 -2.79 10.57 3.54
C ARG A 299 -2.48 12.05 3.82
N PHE A 300 -3.40 12.96 3.51
CA PHE A 300 -3.26 14.40 3.74
C PHE A 300 -4.03 14.91 4.96
N PRO A 301 -3.52 15.90 5.73
CA PRO A 301 -4.21 16.43 6.91
C PRO A 301 -5.55 17.07 6.60
N THR A 302 -5.64 17.72 5.45
CA THR A 302 -6.88 18.33 4.99
C THR A 302 -7.96 17.29 4.74
N GLY A 303 -7.63 16.01 4.60
CA GLY A 303 -8.62 14.98 4.27
C GLY A 303 -9.02 14.99 2.80
N PRO A 304 -9.93 14.07 2.41
CA PRO A 304 -10.36 13.97 1.02
C PRO A 304 -11.46 15.00 0.70
N TYR A 305 -11.52 15.41 -0.57
CA TYR A 305 -12.59 16.25 -1.10
C TYR A 305 -13.79 15.38 -1.49
N LYS A 306 -14.96 15.68 -0.95
CA LYS A 306 -16.20 14.95 -1.24
C LYS A 306 -16.91 15.61 -2.42
N THR A 307 -16.97 14.90 -3.56
CA THR A 307 -17.56 15.46 -4.79
C THR A 307 -19.07 15.66 -4.71
N MET A 308 -19.76 14.89 -3.85
CA MET A 308 -21.22 14.89 -3.71
C MET A 308 -21.98 14.73 -5.05
N GLY A 309 -21.37 14.06 -6.04
CA GLY A 309 -21.94 13.89 -7.38
C GLY A 309 -21.80 15.10 -8.30
N LYS A 310 -21.01 16.11 -7.94
CA LYS A 310 -20.78 17.33 -8.73
C LYS A 310 -19.43 17.32 -9.45
N GLY A 311 -19.40 18.03 -10.58
CA GLY A 311 -18.18 18.38 -11.31
C GLY A 311 -17.20 19.19 -10.47
N PHE A 312 -15.90 19.04 -10.70
CA PHE A 312 -14.87 19.87 -10.06
C PHE A 312 -13.67 20.07 -10.98
N GLY A 313 -12.92 21.15 -10.77
CA GLY A 313 -11.69 21.44 -11.50
C GLY A 313 -10.48 21.38 -10.60
N VAL A 314 -9.34 20.97 -11.15
CA VAL A 314 -8.04 21.00 -10.47
C VAL A 314 -6.99 21.68 -11.33
N HIS A 315 -6.11 22.44 -10.69
CA HIS A 315 -4.90 23.02 -11.24
C HIS A 315 -3.70 22.35 -10.59
N VAL A 316 -3.10 21.40 -11.30
CA VAL A 316 -2.08 20.49 -10.78
C VAL A 316 -0.71 20.94 -11.28
N LYS A 317 0.16 21.33 -10.35
CA LYS A 317 1.54 21.78 -10.64
C LYS A 317 2.56 20.85 -10.01
N ALA A 318 2.95 19.78 -10.70
CA ALA A 318 4.02 18.90 -10.23
C ALA A 318 5.38 19.60 -10.39
N GLN A 319 6.33 19.31 -9.49
CA GLN A 319 7.62 20.00 -9.40
C GLN A 319 8.80 19.07 -9.14
N PHE A 320 8.54 17.80 -8.82
CA PHE A 320 9.58 16.84 -8.43
C PHE A 320 9.62 15.61 -9.34
N LEU A 321 9.30 15.77 -10.63
CA LEU A 321 9.34 14.69 -11.61
C LEU A 321 10.76 14.35 -12.05
N SER A 322 10.97 13.12 -12.49
CA SER A 322 12.20 12.65 -13.14
C SER A 322 12.20 13.09 -14.62
N PRO A 323 13.26 13.76 -15.11
CA PRO A 323 13.38 14.13 -16.52
C PRO A 323 13.36 12.91 -17.44
N LEU A 324 12.91 13.09 -18.68
CA LEU A 324 12.86 12.06 -19.74
C LEU A 324 12.06 10.79 -19.38
N THR A 325 11.28 10.86 -18.31
CA THR A 325 10.48 9.76 -17.80
C THR A 325 9.04 9.90 -18.26
N THR A 326 8.45 8.81 -18.74
CA THR A 326 7.02 8.79 -19.07
C THR A 326 6.21 8.61 -17.79
N TYR A 327 5.33 9.56 -17.50
CA TYR A 327 4.44 9.57 -16.35
C TYR A 327 3.01 9.23 -16.74
N THR A 328 2.35 8.48 -15.88
CA THR A 328 0.90 8.37 -15.79
C THR A 328 0.38 9.41 -14.79
N VAL A 329 -0.68 10.12 -15.16
CA VAL A 329 -1.42 11.04 -14.30
C VAL A 329 -2.67 10.33 -13.83
N ASN A 330 -2.78 10.08 -12.53
CA ASN A 330 -3.83 9.28 -11.94
C ASN A 330 -4.65 10.12 -10.95
N LEU A 331 -5.98 10.07 -11.06
CA LEU A 331 -6.85 10.57 -9.99
C LEU A 331 -6.91 9.51 -8.90
N VAL A 332 -6.59 9.88 -7.65
CA VAL A 332 -6.65 8.96 -6.51
C VAL A 332 -7.85 9.31 -5.65
N PHE A 333 -8.67 8.32 -5.33
CA PHE A 333 -9.90 8.51 -4.57
C PHE A 333 -10.29 7.24 -3.81
N SER A 334 -11.12 7.38 -2.79
CA SER A 334 -11.78 6.26 -2.14
C SER A 334 -13.21 6.13 -2.67
N TYR A 335 -13.68 4.89 -2.76
CA TYR A 335 -15.06 4.58 -3.12
C TYR A 335 -15.70 3.84 -1.95
N PRO A 336 -16.80 4.36 -1.38
CA PRO A 336 -17.52 3.63 -0.35
C PRO A 336 -18.03 2.33 -0.99
N TYR A 337 -17.93 1.21 -0.27
CA TYR A 337 -18.44 -0.12 -0.64
C TYR A 337 -17.56 -1.05 -1.50
N GLU A 338 -16.50 -0.60 -2.19
CA GLU A 338 -15.61 -1.52 -2.95
C GLU A 338 -14.12 -1.16 -2.82
N ARG A 339 -13.31 -2.12 -2.31
CA ARG A 339 -11.86 -1.91 -2.04
C ARG A 339 -10.92 -2.93 -2.68
N TYR A 340 -11.43 -4.01 -3.27
CA TYR A 340 -10.61 -5.16 -3.65
C TYR A 340 -10.79 -5.62 -5.10
N ARG A 341 -11.59 -4.91 -5.89
CA ARG A 341 -11.81 -5.19 -7.31
C ARG A 341 -11.72 -3.87 -8.10
N PRO A 342 -11.33 -3.91 -9.39
CA PRO A 342 -11.43 -2.74 -10.25
C PRO A 342 -12.87 -2.23 -10.24
N VAL A 343 -13.06 -0.93 -10.01
CA VAL A 343 -14.39 -0.32 -9.92
C VAL A 343 -14.68 0.39 -11.23
N HIS A 344 -15.83 0.07 -11.81
CA HIS A 344 -16.37 0.86 -12.90
C HIS A 344 -17.04 2.12 -12.37
N PHE A 345 -16.64 3.29 -12.83
CA PHE A 345 -17.18 4.56 -12.32
C PHE A 345 -17.37 5.66 -13.38
N GLY A 346 -16.85 5.49 -14.60
CA GLY A 346 -17.29 6.29 -15.76
C GLY A 346 -16.99 7.79 -15.71
N LEU A 347 -15.85 8.18 -15.14
CA LEU A 347 -15.45 9.57 -14.96
C LEU A 347 -15.13 10.25 -16.29
N GLN A 348 -15.78 11.38 -16.55
CA GLN A 348 -15.38 12.26 -17.65
C GLN A 348 -14.38 13.30 -17.15
N TYR A 349 -13.29 13.50 -17.90
CA TYR A 349 -12.34 14.55 -17.63
C TYR A 349 -11.96 15.27 -18.92
N LYS A 350 -11.50 16.51 -18.79
CA LYS A 350 -11.05 17.32 -19.91
C LYS A 350 -9.81 18.10 -19.48
N LEU A 351 -8.73 17.96 -20.26
CA LEU A 351 -7.55 18.80 -20.09
C LEU A 351 -7.79 20.18 -20.73
N GLU A 352 -7.21 21.22 -20.15
CA GLU A 352 -7.22 22.55 -20.75
C GLU A 352 -6.55 22.51 -22.14
N GLY A 353 -7.20 23.11 -23.13
CA GLY A 353 -6.76 23.09 -24.54
C GLY A 353 -7.36 21.95 -25.38
N GLU A 354 -7.91 20.89 -24.78
CA GLU A 354 -8.62 19.85 -25.55
C GLU A 354 -10.00 20.34 -26.02
N THR A 355 -10.50 19.83 -27.14
CA THR A 355 -11.83 20.16 -27.67
C THR A 355 -12.91 19.30 -27.00
N GLU A 356 -12.69 17.99 -26.91
CA GLU A 356 -13.64 17.00 -26.41
C GLU A 356 -13.19 16.39 -25.06
N PRO A 357 -14.13 16.03 -24.16
CA PRO A 357 -13.80 15.34 -22.92
C PRO A 357 -13.46 13.87 -23.16
N SER A 358 -12.48 13.38 -22.42
CA SER A 358 -12.13 11.96 -22.34
C SER A 358 -12.91 11.27 -21.22
N THR A 359 -13.12 9.95 -21.32
CA THR A 359 -13.81 9.17 -20.29
C THR A 359 -12.94 8.03 -19.78
N VAL A 360 -12.77 7.97 -18.46
CA VAL A 360 -12.12 6.86 -17.75
C VAL A 360 -13.18 5.95 -17.19
N TYR A 361 -13.15 4.68 -17.58
CA TYR A 361 -14.18 3.72 -17.23
C TYR A 361 -13.86 2.95 -15.95
N LEU A 362 -12.57 2.62 -15.74
CA LEU A 362 -12.12 1.75 -14.66
C LEU A 362 -11.15 2.49 -13.74
N ALA A 363 -11.24 2.16 -12.46
CA ALA A 363 -10.23 2.50 -11.47
C ALA A 363 -9.72 1.23 -10.79
N ASP A 364 -8.41 1.15 -10.57
CA ASP A 364 -7.78 -0.03 -10.00
C ASP A 364 -7.50 0.14 -8.50
N PRO A 365 -7.65 -0.95 -7.72
CA PRO A 365 -7.33 -0.94 -6.30
C PRO A 365 -5.83 -0.86 -6.07
N ARG A 366 -5.45 -0.03 -5.11
CA ARG A 366 -4.11 0.08 -4.55
C ARG A 366 -4.00 -0.77 -3.29
N GLU A 367 -2.77 -1.09 -2.90
CA GLU A 367 -2.51 -1.83 -1.66
C GLU A 367 -3.02 -1.12 -0.40
N ASP A 368 -3.12 0.22 -0.43
CA ASP A 368 -3.64 1.05 0.65
C ASP A 368 -5.18 1.21 0.62
N GLY A 369 -5.88 0.38 -0.17
CA GLY A 369 -7.34 0.37 -0.25
C GLY A 369 -7.96 1.59 -0.93
N LEU A 370 -7.14 2.48 -1.49
CA LEU A 370 -7.56 3.53 -2.41
C LEU A 370 -7.73 2.98 -3.81
N LEU A 371 -8.46 3.72 -4.64
CA LEU A 371 -8.53 3.50 -6.07
C LEU A 371 -7.73 4.59 -6.78
N TRP A 372 -7.18 4.23 -7.94
CA TRP A 372 -6.63 5.21 -8.87
C TRP A 372 -7.21 5.04 -10.27
N ALA A 373 -7.40 6.16 -10.97
CA ALA A 373 -7.88 6.18 -12.33
C ALA A 373 -6.86 6.89 -13.21
N GLU A 374 -6.24 6.15 -14.12
CA GLU A 374 -5.31 6.69 -15.10
C GLU A 374 -6.07 7.62 -16.05
N LEU A 375 -5.75 8.91 -15.99
CA LEU A 375 -6.33 9.95 -16.82
C LEU A 375 -5.50 10.07 -18.10
N TYR A 376 -4.20 10.32 -17.97
CA TYR A 376 -3.38 10.84 -19.04
C TYR A 376 -1.93 10.40 -18.92
N GLN A 377 -1.21 10.29 -20.03
CA GLN A 377 0.22 9.95 -20.04
C GLN A 377 1.03 11.02 -20.78
N PHE A 378 2.20 11.36 -20.25
CA PHE A 378 3.14 12.25 -20.93
C PHE A 378 4.58 11.89 -20.61
N THR A 379 5.51 12.28 -21.47
CA THR A 379 6.94 12.20 -21.15
C THR A 379 7.38 13.55 -20.64
N SER A 380 7.92 13.57 -19.42
CA SER A 380 8.42 14.80 -18.81
C SER A 380 9.73 15.21 -19.49
N ASP A 381 9.84 16.48 -19.87
CA ASP A 381 11.05 17.10 -20.39
C ASP A 381 11.91 17.75 -19.29
N GLY A 382 11.40 17.80 -18.06
CA GLY A 382 12.04 18.44 -16.91
C GLY A 382 11.56 17.88 -15.58
N ARG A 383 11.57 18.72 -14.54
CA ARG A 383 11.11 18.34 -13.19
C ARG A 383 9.66 18.74 -12.90
N SER A 384 9.04 19.57 -13.74
CA SER A 384 7.72 20.12 -13.47
C SER A 384 6.74 19.90 -14.62
N VAL A 385 5.45 19.89 -14.28
CA VAL A 385 4.36 19.95 -15.25
C VAL A 385 3.22 20.77 -14.66
N ASP A 386 2.54 21.54 -15.50
CA ASP A 386 1.39 22.36 -15.13
C ASP A 386 0.18 21.93 -15.96
N LEU A 387 -0.85 21.40 -15.29
CA LEU A 387 -2.05 20.84 -15.92
C LEU A 387 -3.31 21.38 -15.25
N ILE A 388 -4.25 21.86 -16.06
CA ILE A 388 -5.62 22.15 -15.62
C ILE A 388 -6.53 21.03 -16.11
N ILE A 389 -7.24 20.39 -15.18
CA ILE A 389 -8.13 19.26 -15.45
C ILE A 389 -9.51 19.55 -14.90
N THR A 390 -10.53 19.44 -15.75
CA THR A 390 -11.93 19.56 -15.34
C THR A 390 -12.59 18.19 -15.36
N PHE A 391 -13.20 17.79 -14.25
CA PHE A 391 -13.94 16.56 -14.13
C PHE A 391 -15.45 16.79 -14.18
N LYS A 392 -16.16 15.92 -14.89
CA LYS A 392 -17.61 15.97 -15.11
C LYS A 392 -18.24 14.58 -14.93
N ASN A 393 -19.56 14.59 -14.79
CA ASN A 393 -20.42 13.41 -14.83
C ASN A 393 -20.14 12.37 -13.73
N PHE A 394 -20.30 12.78 -12.47
CA PHE A 394 -20.23 11.89 -11.32
C PHE A 394 -21.60 11.28 -11.07
N LYS A 395 -21.77 9.99 -11.38
CA LYS A 395 -22.95 9.24 -10.92
C LYS A 395 -22.90 9.00 -9.40
N ASP A 396 -21.70 8.95 -8.83
CA ASP A 396 -21.45 8.52 -7.46
C ASP A 396 -20.71 9.57 -6.61
N ARG A 397 -20.80 9.42 -5.29
CA ARG A 397 -20.11 10.27 -4.31
C ARG A 397 -18.68 9.76 -4.14
N LEU A 398 -17.70 10.48 -4.70
CA LEU A 398 -16.28 10.14 -4.55
C LEU A 398 -15.65 10.93 -3.41
N GLU A 399 -14.73 10.30 -2.69
CA GLU A 399 -13.83 10.97 -1.76
C GLU A 399 -12.44 11.06 -2.40
N VAL A 400 -12.16 12.19 -3.05
CA VAL A 400 -10.94 12.40 -3.82
C VAL A 400 -9.80 12.74 -2.87
N GLU A 401 -8.68 12.02 -2.97
CA GLU A 401 -7.48 12.26 -2.17
C GLU A 401 -6.55 13.26 -2.83
N GLY A 402 -6.38 13.14 -4.16
CA GLY A 402 -5.47 13.99 -4.92
C GLY A 402 -5.13 13.43 -6.29
N VAL A 403 -4.11 14.02 -6.92
CA VAL A 403 -3.62 13.62 -8.25
C VAL A 403 -2.19 13.10 -8.12
N MET A 404 -1.95 11.90 -8.63
CA MET A 404 -0.68 11.17 -8.56
C MET A 404 0.00 11.13 -9.92
N PHE A 405 1.29 11.46 -9.94
CA PHE A 405 2.20 11.29 -11.06
C PHE A 405 3.08 10.09 -10.76
N GLN A 406 2.93 9.02 -11.56
CA GLN A 406 3.73 7.82 -11.40
C GLN A 406 4.48 7.48 -12.71
N PRO A 407 5.79 7.19 -12.65
CA PRO A 407 6.55 6.66 -13.77
C PRO A 407 5.92 5.38 -14.34
N LEU A 408 5.82 5.31 -15.67
CA LEU A 408 5.27 4.18 -16.39
C LEU A 408 6.28 3.02 -16.44
N GLU A 409 5.96 1.91 -15.79
CA GLU A 409 6.75 0.69 -15.88
C GLU A 409 6.58 0.05 -17.26
N LYS A 410 7.58 0.23 -18.14
CA LYS A 410 7.67 -0.57 -19.36
C LYS A 410 7.92 -2.02 -18.98
N ILE A 411 6.90 -2.86 -19.13
CA ILE A 411 7.09 -4.31 -19.22
C ILE A 411 7.87 -4.54 -20.51
N GLU A 412 9.14 -4.92 -20.39
CA GLU A 412 9.87 -5.50 -21.51
C GLU A 412 9.15 -6.82 -21.85
N ASN A 413 8.16 -6.74 -22.73
CA ASN A 413 7.70 -7.94 -23.43
C ASN A 413 8.93 -8.46 -24.16
N GLN A 414 9.48 -9.56 -23.68
CA GLN A 414 10.45 -10.37 -24.40
C GLN A 414 9.92 -10.52 -25.83
N LEU A 415 10.63 -9.89 -26.76
CA LEU A 415 10.55 -10.23 -28.17
C LEU A 415 10.99 -11.71 -28.22
N LEU A 416 10.02 -12.62 -28.25
CA LEU A 416 10.30 -13.98 -28.66
C LEU A 416 10.71 -13.88 -30.12
N GLU A 417 12.02 -13.82 -30.34
CA GLU A 417 12.62 -14.13 -31.62
C GLU A 417 12.12 -15.52 -32.02
N ASP A 418 11.50 -15.60 -33.19
CA ASP A 418 11.03 -16.85 -33.80
C ASP A 418 12.23 -17.80 -34.00
N GLU A 419 12.53 -18.64 -33.01
CA GLU A 419 13.40 -19.79 -33.22
C GLU A 419 12.66 -20.82 -34.08
N LYS A 420 13.15 -20.99 -35.30
CA LYS A 420 12.79 -22.10 -36.19
C LYS A 420 13.20 -23.42 -35.54
N VAL A 421 12.26 -24.12 -34.91
CA VAL A 421 12.44 -25.52 -34.51
C VAL A 421 12.05 -26.43 -35.67
N ASP A 422 12.98 -27.30 -36.05
CA ASP A 422 12.87 -28.25 -37.15
C ASP A 422 11.86 -29.38 -36.82
N MET A 423 10.78 -29.42 -37.60
CA MET A 423 9.58 -30.24 -37.41
C MET A 423 9.68 -31.56 -38.19
N GLN A 424 10.65 -32.42 -37.83
CA GLN A 424 10.81 -33.71 -38.51
C GLN A 424 10.80 -34.94 -37.59
N THR A 425 10.71 -34.79 -36.26
CA THR A 425 11.03 -35.91 -35.34
C THR A 425 9.93 -36.39 -34.38
N VAL A 426 8.73 -35.80 -34.34
CA VAL A 426 7.71 -36.13 -33.29
C VAL A 426 6.43 -36.79 -33.83
N MET A 427 6.29 -36.96 -35.14
CA MET A 427 5.04 -37.42 -35.76
C MET A 427 5.21 -38.79 -36.42
N ASP A 428 5.35 -39.87 -35.63
CA ASP A 428 5.45 -41.21 -36.22
C ASP A 428 4.75 -42.36 -35.47
N SER A 429 3.80 -42.12 -34.55
CA SER A 429 3.18 -43.28 -33.85
C SER A 429 1.66 -43.38 -33.70
N GLU A 430 0.82 -42.33 -33.83
CA GLU A 430 -0.60 -42.52 -33.41
C GLU A 430 -1.73 -42.06 -34.36
N ILE A 431 -1.44 -41.48 -35.53
CA ILE A 431 -2.50 -40.96 -36.44
C ILE A 431 -2.94 -41.98 -37.54
N MET A 432 -2.36 -43.17 -37.58
CA MET A 432 -2.70 -44.19 -38.61
C MET A 432 -3.85 -45.16 -38.25
N LYS A 433 -4.65 -44.91 -37.20
CA LYS A 433 -5.68 -45.87 -36.74
C LYS A 433 -7.16 -45.47 -36.86
N VAL A 434 -7.51 -44.29 -37.40
CA VAL A 434 -8.93 -43.83 -37.40
C VAL A 434 -9.53 -43.53 -38.80
N SER A 435 -8.83 -43.78 -39.90
CA SER A 435 -9.42 -43.66 -41.24
C SER A 435 -9.70 -45.03 -41.83
N LYS A 436 -10.97 -45.31 -42.16
CA LYS A 436 -11.41 -46.53 -42.87
C LYS A 436 -11.42 -46.39 -44.39
N ASP A 437 -10.88 -45.32 -44.94
CA ASP A 437 -10.70 -45.14 -46.38
C ASP A 437 -9.22 -45.11 -46.73
N SER A 438 -8.64 -46.30 -46.84
CA SER A 438 -7.41 -46.49 -47.59
C SER A 438 -7.77 -46.58 -49.07
N THR A 439 -7.34 -45.62 -49.88
CA THR A 439 -6.39 -45.87 -50.97
C THR A 439 -6.00 -44.58 -51.69
N GLU A 440 -4.70 -44.48 -51.95
CA GLU A 440 -4.01 -43.55 -52.87
C GLU A 440 -3.85 -42.09 -52.44
N TRP A 441 -2.79 -41.84 -51.65
CA TRP A 441 -2.22 -40.51 -51.51
C TRP A 441 -0.74 -40.54 -51.96
N LYS A 442 -0.46 -40.05 -53.17
CA LYS A 442 0.89 -39.68 -53.62
C LYS A 442 0.96 -38.17 -53.88
N MET A 443 2.07 -37.58 -53.41
CA MET A 443 2.68 -36.27 -53.74
C MET A 443 2.21 -34.99 -53.02
N LYS A 444 3.09 -34.56 -52.10
CA LYS A 444 3.75 -33.25 -51.86
C LYS A 444 2.98 -31.90 -51.79
N LYS A 445 3.31 -31.19 -50.69
CA LYS A 445 3.35 -29.73 -50.42
C LYS A 445 2.05 -28.92 -50.28
N ASP A 446 0.93 -29.32 -50.86
CA ASP A 446 -0.30 -28.48 -50.82
C ASP A 446 -1.31 -28.81 -49.70
N ARG A 447 -0.97 -29.69 -48.75
CA ARG A 447 -1.92 -30.11 -47.69
C ARG A 447 -1.93 -29.29 -46.42
N TYR A 448 -0.89 -28.49 -46.16
CA TYR A 448 -0.87 -27.67 -44.94
C TYR A 448 -1.87 -26.52 -45.01
N SER A 449 -2.22 -26.01 -46.19
CA SER A 449 -3.26 -24.98 -46.35
C SER A 449 -4.70 -25.52 -46.17
N ILE A 450 -4.93 -26.81 -46.44
CA ILE A 450 -6.27 -27.42 -46.36
C ILE A 450 -6.62 -27.81 -44.91
N LEU A 451 -5.63 -28.20 -44.09
CA LEU A 451 -5.84 -28.47 -42.65
C LEU A 451 -6.13 -27.21 -41.83
N TRP A 452 -5.79 -26.02 -42.34
CA TRP A 452 -6.21 -24.73 -41.76
C TRP A 452 -7.66 -24.37 -42.08
N GLN A 453 -8.26 -25.02 -43.09
CA GLN A 453 -9.68 -24.88 -43.40
C GLN A 453 -10.48 -25.92 -42.61
N CYS A 454 -11.27 -25.41 -41.66
CA CYS A 454 -12.12 -26.15 -40.72
C CYS A 454 -12.74 -27.43 -41.32
N PHE A 455 -12.48 -28.59 -40.72
CA PHE A 455 -13.22 -29.81 -41.05
C PHE A 455 -14.65 -29.68 -40.52
N ARG A 456 -15.65 -29.81 -41.42
CA ARG A 456 -17.07 -29.94 -41.05
C ARG A 456 -17.30 -31.37 -40.58
N ILE A 457 -17.73 -31.56 -39.34
CA ILE A 457 -18.22 -32.86 -38.86
C ILE A 457 -19.60 -32.67 -38.24
N GLU A 458 -20.57 -33.41 -38.81
CA GLU A 458 -21.94 -33.80 -38.40
C GLU A 458 -22.94 -32.80 -37.79
N ASN A 459 -22.54 -31.75 -37.06
CA ASN A 459 -23.44 -30.69 -36.60
C ASN A 459 -22.94 -29.33 -37.07
N SER A 460 -23.79 -28.54 -37.74
CA SER A 460 -23.42 -27.26 -38.38
C SER A 460 -22.91 -26.17 -37.43
N GLN A 461 -22.87 -26.43 -36.12
CA GLN A 461 -22.67 -25.45 -35.05
C GLN A 461 -21.32 -25.59 -34.31
N GLU A 462 -20.52 -26.61 -34.62
CA GLU A 462 -19.18 -26.81 -34.05
C GLU A 462 -18.15 -26.97 -35.17
N ARG A 463 -16.94 -26.42 -34.97
CA ARG A 463 -15.83 -26.54 -35.92
C ARG A 463 -14.52 -26.75 -35.21
N PHE A 464 -13.71 -27.62 -35.80
CA PHE A 464 -12.39 -27.98 -35.30
C PHE A 464 -11.32 -27.47 -36.24
N SER A 465 -10.26 -26.93 -35.64
CA SER A 465 -9.00 -26.64 -36.32
C SER A 465 -7.84 -27.04 -35.43
N VAL A 466 -6.62 -26.95 -35.95
CA VAL A 466 -5.40 -27.27 -35.22
C VAL A 466 -4.50 -26.04 -35.27
N ASP A 467 -3.88 -25.68 -34.16
CA ASP A 467 -2.94 -24.56 -34.08
C ASP A 467 -1.57 -24.91 -34.67
N LYS A 468 -0.65 -23.92 -34.65
CA LYS A 468 0.73 -24.10 -35.14
C LYS A 468 1.54 -25.17 -34.39
N ASN A 469 1.12 -25.54 -33.19
CA ASN A 469 1.78 -26.53 -32.33
C ASN A 469 1.09 -27.90 -32.38
N GLY A 470 0.13 -28.12 -33.28
CA GLY A 470 -0.59 -29.38 -33.37
C GLY A 470 -1.69 -29.57 -32.32
N LYS A 471 -2.03 -28.53 -31.54
CA LYS A 471 -3.05 -28.56 -30.50
C LYS A 471 -4.42 -28.22 -31.07
N LYS A 472 -5.48 -28.85 -30.54
CA LYS A 472 -6.85 -28.70 -31.07
C LYS A 472 -7.42 -27.33 -30.71
N CYS A 473 -8.09 -26.67 -31.64
CA CYS A 473 -8.93 -25.50 -31.43
C CYS A 473 -10.40 -25.85 -31.68
N LEU A 474 -11.30 -25.29 -30.88
CA LEU A 474 -12.74 -25.50 -31.01
C LEU A 474 -13.44 -24.16 -31.22
N LYS A 475 -14.20 -24.04 -32.30
CA LYS A 475 -15.13 -22.95 -32.54
C LYS A 475 -16.56 -23.44 -32.32
N LEU A 476 -17.32 -22.71 -31.53
CA LEU A 476 -18.74 -22.94 -31.31
C LEU A 476 -19.50 -21.74 -31.83
N SER A 477 -20.54 -21.99 -32.64
CA SER A 477 -21.40 -20.91 -33.11
C SER A 477 -22.14 -20.25 -31.94
N ALA A 478 -22.64 -19.04 -32.17
CA ALA A 478 -23.52 -18.37 -31.23
C ALA A 478 -24.74 -19.24 -30.86
N ARG A 479 -25.23 -20.12 -31.76
CA ARG A 479 -26.38 -20.99 -31.49
C ARG A 479 -26.06 -22.15 -30.55
N ALA A 480 -24.83 -22.65 -30.61
CA ALA A 480 -24.37 -23.70 -29.70
C ALA A 480 -23.92 -23.15 -28.33
N ALA A 481 -23.43 -21.92 -28.29
CA ALA A 481 -22.77 -21.37 -27.10
C ALA A 481 -23.59 -20.32 -26.33
N CYS A 482 -24.50 -19.60 -26.98
CA CYS A 482 -25.21 -18.47 -26.38
C CYS A 482 -26.69 -18.78 -26.13
N TYR A 483 -27.18 -18.42 -24.96
CA TYR A 483 -28.60 -18.41 -24.62
C TYR A 483 -29.07 -16.96 -24.41
N LEU A 484 -30.13 -16.59 -25.13
CA LEU A 484 -30.77 -15.27 -25.05
C LEU A 484 -32.29 -15.42 -25.04
N GLU A 485 -32.98 -14.51 -24.35
CA GLU A 485 -34.43 -14.41 -24.45
C GLU A 485 -34.82 -13.98 -25.88
N HIS A 486 -35.74 -14.73 -26.50
CA HIS A 486 -36.15 -14.57 -27.91
C HIS A 486 -36.60 -13.15 -28.31
N ARG A 487 -36.98 -12.29 -27.37
CA ARG A 487 -37.46 -10.92 -27.68
C ARG A 487 -36.34 -9.92 -27.98
N TYR A 488 -35.08 -10.28 -27.72
CA TYR A 488 -33.92 -9.40 -27.81
C TYR A 488 -32.84 -9.91 -28.78
N ALA A 489 -33.16 -10.92 -29.59
CA ALA A 489 -32.18 -11.52 -30.49
C ALA A 489 -32.81 -11.99 -31.79
N THR A 490 -32.16 -11.65 -32.90
CA THR A 490 -32.51 -12.02 -34.26
C THR A 490 -31.41 -12.89 -34.85
N TRP A 491 -31.80 -13.97 -35.53
CA TRP A 491 -30.86 -14.81 -36.28
C TRP A 491 -30.80 -14.31 -37.71
N GLU A 492 -29.61 -13.95 -38.18
CA GLU A 492 -29.41 -13.46 -39.54
C GLU A 492 -28.49 -14.42 -40.31
N SER A 493 -28.78 -14.60 -41.60
CA SER A 493 -27.86 -15.27 -42.51
C SER A 493 -26.71 -14.32 -42.86
N SER A 494 -25.47 -14.75 -42.68
CA SER A 494 -24.30 -13.94 -42.96
C SER A 494 -23.29 -14.73 -43.80
N PRO A 495 -23.05 -14.36 -45.07
CA PRO A 495 -22.09 -15.07 -45.92
C PRO A 495 -20.64 -14.90 -45.46
N ASN A 496 -20.37 -13.88 -44.64
CA ASN A 496 -19.05 -13.59 -44.07
C ASN A 496 -18.87 -14.21 -42.66
N SER A 497 -19.84 -14.97 -42.18
CA SER A 497 -19.73 -15.80 -40.97
C SER A 497 -19.17 -17.15 -41.35
N SER A 498 -18.26 -17.66 -40.55
CA SER A 498 -17.81 -19.04 -40.70
C SER A 498 -19.02 -19.97 -40.65
N PHE A 499 -19.96 -19.82 -39.70
CA PHE A 499 -21.11 -20.70 -39.53
C PHE A 499 -22.30 -20.45 -40.47
N GLY A 500 -22.27 -19.40 -41.29
CA GLY A 500 -23.36 -19.03 -42.22
C GLY A 500 -24.57 -18.36 -41.57
N GLU A 501 -24.71 -18.46 -40.26
CA GLU A 501 -25.68 -17.71 -39.45
C GLU A 501 -24.93 -16.92 -38.37
N VAL A 502 -25.52 -15.81 -37.91
CA VAL A 502 -25.04 -14.97 -36.81
C VAL A 502 -26.20 -14.57 -35.91
N LEU A 503 -25.89 -14.21 -34.67
CA LEU A 503 -26.86 -13.76 -33.69
C LEU A 503 -26.74 -12.24 -33.52
N GLU A 504 -27.71 -11.50 -34.04
CA GLU A 504 -27.83 -10.07 -33.80
C GLU A 504 -28.59 -9.83 -32.49
N VAL A 505 -27.93 -9.19 -31.54
CA VAL A 505 -28.46 -8.92 -30.20
C VAL A 505 -28.99 -7.49 -30.15
N SER A 506 -30.32 -7.38 -30.07
CA SER A 506 -31.07 -6.13 -30.03
C SER A 506 -31.58 -5.84 -28.63
N SER A 507 -31.14 -4.74 -28.02
CA SER A 507 -31.63 -4.22 -26.74
C SER A 507 -31.60 -5.23 -25.58
N CYS A 508 -30.52 -6.01 -25.45
CA CYS A 508 -30.45 -7.07 -24.44
C CYS A 508 -29.85 -6.60 -23.10
N ARG A 509 -30.39 -7.11 -21.98
CA ARG A 509 -29.91 -6.85 -20.61
C ARG A 509 -28.76 -7.76 -20.16
N GLN A 510 -28.59 -8.92 -20.78
CA GLN A 510 -27.48 -9.83 -20.50
C GLN A 510 -27.32 -10.89 -21.61
N VAL A 511 -26.09 -11.28 -21.92
CA VAL A 511 -25.77 -12.43 -22.79
C VAL A 511 -25.25 -13.57 -21.92
N ILE A 512 -25.90 -14.72 -21.96
CA ILE A 512 -25.45 -15.90 -21.21
C ILE A 512 -24.71 -16.81 -22.19
N ILE A 513 -23.42 -17.05 -21.94
CA ILE A 513 -22.64 -18.07 -22.63
C ILE A 513 -22.70 -19.32 -21.77
N HIS A 514 -23.33 -20.37 -22.31
CA HIS A 514 -23.50 -21.64 -21.64
C HIS A 514 -23.17 -22.79 -22.60
N SER A 515 -22.05 -23.47 -22.35
CA SER A 515 -21.66 -24.64 -23.12
C SER A 515 -21.00 -25.69 -22.24
N CYS A 516 -21.33 -26.96 -22.48
CA CYS A 516 -20.71 -28.10 -21.82
C CYS A 516 -19.79 -28.79 -22.83
N ILE A 517 -18.49 -28.51 -22.75
CA ILE A 517 -17.49 -29.02 -23.69
C ILE A 517 -16.89 -30.31 -23.12
N LYS A 518 -17.00 -31.40 -23.87
CA LYS A 518 -16.35 -32.67 -23.56
C LYS A 518 -14.84 -32.53 -23.77
N SER A 519 -14.02 -32.64 -22.72
CA SER A 519 -12.55 -32.45 -22.85
C SER A 519 -11.85 -33.34 -23.89
N GLN A 520 -12.45 -34.47 -24.30
CA GLN A 520 -11.92 -35.31 -25.40
C GLN A 520 -11.71 -34.53 -26.70
N VAL A 521 -12.49 -33.47 -26.93
CA VAL A 521 -12.43 -32.64 -28.14
C VAL A 521 -11.35 -31.57 -28.06
N LEU A 522 -10.78 -31.35 -26.88
CA LEU A 522 -9.63 -30.47 -26.64
C LEU A 522 -8.35 -31.32 -26.50
N SER A 523 -7.20 -30.66 -26.57
CA SER A 523 -5.93 -31.30 -26.23
C SER A 523 -5.81 -31.44 -24.71
N PRO A 524 -5.41 -32.60 -24.17
CA PRO A 524 -5.17 -32.77 -22.74
C PRO A 524 -3.95 -31.97 -22.29
N GLU A 525 -3.85 -31.68 -20.99
CA GLU A 525 -2.72 -30.98 -20.37
C GLU A 525 -2.35 -29.65 -21.08
N THR A 526 -3.35 -28.94 -21.58
CA THR A 526 -3.15 -27.74 -22.39
C THR A 526 -3.93 -26.59 -21.77
N ALA A 527 -3.28 -25.43 -21.66
CA ALA A 527 -3.94 -24.20 -21.26
C ALA A 527 -4.77 -23.70 -22.44
N TYR A 528 -6.02 -23.30 -22.18
CA TYR A 528 -6.93 -22.78 -23.19
C TYR A 528 -7.45 -21.41 -22.79
N ALA A 529 -7.54 -20.51 -23.76
CA ALA A 529 -8.28 -19.26 -23.66
C ALA A 529 -9.58 -19.33 -24.49
N CYS A 530 -10.66 -18.82 -23.91
CA CYS A 530 -11.96 -18.65 -24.56
C CYS A 530 -12.11 -17.23 -25.09
N TYR A 531 -12.29 -17.07 -26.39
CA TYR A 531 -12.48 -15.79 -27.07
C TYR A 531 -13.93 -15.61 -27.51
N PHE A 532 -14.46 -14.41 -27.30
CA PHE A 532 -15.77 -13.98 -27.79
C PHE A 532 -15.59 -13.30 -29.15
N VAL A 533 -16.29 -13.78 -30.19
CA VAL A 533 -16.12 -13.29 -31.57
C VAL A 533 -17.37 -12.55 -32.02
N TYR A 534 -17.22 -11.27 -32.37
CA TYR A 534 -18.33 -10.34 -32.58
C TYR A 534 -18.02 -9.19 -33.55
N LYS A 535 -19.06 -8.46 -33.96
CA LYS A 535 -19.01 -7.20 -34.71
C LYS A 535 -19.90 -6.16 -34.06
N LEU A 536 -19.49 -4.91 -34.16
CA LEU A 536 -20.26 -3.73 -33.75
C LEU A 536 -20.86 -3.03 -34.99
N PRO A 537 -21.97 -2.29 -34.87
CA PRO A 537 -22.53 -1.50 -35.96
C PRO A 537 -21.50 -0.50 -36.51
N GLN A 538 -21.55 -0.21 -37.81
CA GLN A 538 -20.62 0.69 -38.50
C GLN A 538 -20.71 2.16 -38.05
N ASP A 539 -21.76 2.54 -37.33
CA ASP A 539 -21.90 3.90 -36.79
C ASP A 539 -21.06 4.03 -35.52
N GLN A 540 -19.84 4.56 -35.69
CA GLN A 540 -18.78 4.64 -34.68
C GLN A 540 -19.09 5.58 -33.50
N SER A 541 -20.31 6.11 -33.40
CA SER A 541 -20.72 7.00 -32.30
C SER A 541 -21.14 6.26 -31.02
N THR A 542 -21.05 4.93 -30.98
CA THR A 542 -21.39 4.17 -29.77
C THR A 542 -20.24 4.20 -28.75
N PRO A 543 -20.47 4.72 -27.53
CA PRO A 543 -19.44 4.79 -26.49
C PRO A 543 -18.95 3.39 -26.14
N ALA A 544 -17.72 3.34 -25.64
CA ALA A 544 -17.02 2.08 -25.45
C ALA A 544 -17.85 1.05 -24.66
N ALA A 545 -18.06 -0.09 -25.29
CA ALA A 545 -18.99 -1.12 -24.90
C ALA A 545 -18.42 -1.97 -23.76
N LEU A 546 -18.45 -1.45 -22.52
CA LEU A 546 -17.96 -2.15 -21.35
C LEU A 546 -18.98 -3.20 -20.88
N MET A 547 -18.50 -4.42 -20.66
CA MET A 547 -19.28 -5.56 -20.21
C MET A 547 -18.70 -6.08 -18.90
N GLU A 548 -19.57 -6.32 -17.93
CA GLU A 548 -19.25 -7.15 -16.77
C GLU A 548 -19.41 -8.62 -17.14
N VAL A 549 -18.37 -9.42 -16.94
CA VAL A 549 -18.39 -10.88 -17.10
C VAL A 549 -18.48 -11.49 -15.71
N ASN A 550 -19.55 -12.22 -15.45
CA ASN A 550 -19.78 -12.92 -14.20
C ASN A 550 -19.63 -14.44 -14.39
N ARG A 551 -18.89 -15.08 -13.49
CA ARG A 551 -18.72 -16.53 -13.39
C ARG A 551 -18.75 -16.95 -11.92
N GLU A 552 -19.86 -17.55 -11.49
CA GLU A 552 -20.03 -18.01 -10.11
C GLU A 552 -19.73 -16.90 -9.07
N SER A 553 -18.61 -16.96 -8.34
CA SER A 553 -18.17 -15.95 -7.36
C SER A 553 -17.26 -14.86 -7.93
N ASP A 554 -16.82 -15.00 -9.18
CA ASP A 554 -15.83 -14.13 -9.82
C ASP A 554 -16.50 -13.21 -10.84
N SER A 555 -16.08 -11.96 -10.87
CA SER A 555 -16.50 -10.97 -11.85
C SER A 555 -15.32 -10.14 -12.34
N TRP A 556 -15.31 -9.80 -13.63
CA TRP A 556 -14.31 -8.91 -14.24
C TRP A 556 -14.91 -8.14 -15.40
N TYR A 557 -14.21 -7.12 -15.89
CA TYR A 557 -14.67 -6.27 -16.98
C TYR A 557 -13.91 -6.54 -18.29
N ILE A 558 -14.64 -6.50 -19.41
CA ILE A 558 -14.09 -6.53 -20.77
C ILE A 558 -14.63 -5.34 -21.57
N CYS A 559 -13.87 -4.90 -22.57
CA CYS A 559 -14.28 -3.84 -23.47
C CYS A 559 -14.51 -4.43 -24.88
N LEU A 560 -15.67 -4.16 -25.48
CA LEU A 560 -16.00 -4.66 -26.82
C LEU A 560 -15.62 -3.67 -27.94
N SER A 561 -15.29 -2.44 -27.63
CA SER A 561 -14.70 -1.50 -28.60
C SER A 561 -13.23 -1.28 -28.25
N SER A 562 -12.40 -0.90 -29.23
CA SER A 562 -11.11 -0.30 -28.90
C SER A 562 -11.37 0.89 -27.97
N PRO A 563 -10.81 0.92 -26.75
CA PRO A 563 -10.90 2.12 -25.94
C PRO A 563 -10.28 3.28 -26.72
N PRO A 564 -10.78 4.52 -26.60
CA PRO A 564 -9.99 5.66 -27.04
C PRO A 564 -8.60 5.52 -26.39
N ASN A 565 -7.55 5.58 -27.21
CA ASN A 565 -6.17 5.55 -26.73
C ASN A 565 -6.05 6.57 -25.59
N THR A 566 -5.39 6.21 -24.48
CA THR A 566 -5.00 7.23 -23.49
C THR A 566 -4.26 8.32 -24.27
N PRO A 567 -4.72 9.58 -24.26
CA PRO A 567 -4.05 10.62 -25.01
C PRO A 567 -2.59 10.67 -24.52
N VAL A 568 -1.65 10.53 -25.43
CA VAL A 568 -0.22 10.70 -25.19
C VAL A 568 0.18 11.94 -25.97
N ILE A 569 0.35 13.08 -25.29
CA ILE A 569 0.88 14.28 -25.95
C ILE A 569 2.38 14.33 -25.64
N GLY A 570 3.19 14.12 -26.66
CA GLY A 570 4.58 14.56 -26.63
C GLY A 570 4.58 16.08 -26.78
N GLN A 571 5.21 16.82 -25.86
CA GLN A 571 5.43 18.26 -26.06
C GLN A 571 6.49 18.47 -27.16
N LYS A 572 6.05 18.37 -28.41
CA LYS A 572 6.51 19.06 -29.61
C LYS A 572 5.56 18.66 -30.74
N LEU A 573 5.06 19.65 -31.47
CA LEU A 573 4.47 19.44 -32.79
C LEU A 573 5.51 18.69 -33.64
N ASP A 574 5.37 17.38 -33.77
CA ASP A 574 5.46 16.71 -35.06
C ASP A 574 5.04 15.24 -34.99
N LYS A 575 4.24 14.91 -35.99
CA LYS A 575 3.73 13.64 -36.50
C LYS A 575 4.21 12.33 -35.85
N ASN A 576 3.20 11.55 -35.44
CA ASN A 576 3.12 10.10 -35.56
C ASN A 576 4.26 9.28 -34.92
N ARG A 577 4.12 9.00 -33.62
CA ARG A 577 4.33 7.65 -33.05
C ARG A 577 3.41 7.45 -31.84
N HIS A 578 2.25 6.84 -32.07
CA HIS A 578 1.40 6.33 -31.00
C HIS A 578 2.00 5.01 -30.51
N ASN A 579 2.63 5.01 -29.33
CA ASN A 579 2.98 3.78 -28.64
C ASN A 579 1.86 3.40 -27.67
N SER A 580 1.33 2.20 -27.87
CA SER A 580 0.29 1.58 -27.07
C SER A 580 0.89 0.54 -26.11
N SER A 581 1.07 0.88 -24.84
CA SER A 581 1.28 -0.07 -23.72
C SER A 581 1.42 0.81 -22.48
N SER A 582 0.63 0.74 -21.41
CA SER A 582 0.06 -0.39 -20.67
C SER A 582 -1.13 0.13 -19.86
N ARG A 583 -2.25 -0.60 -19.81
CA ARG A 583 -3.35 -0.37 -18.86
C ARG A 583 -3.24 -1.42 -17.75
N PRO A 584 -3.73 -1.15 -16.52
CA PRO A 584 -3.93 -2.20 -15.54
C PRO A 584 -5.06 -3.15 -15.98
N LYS A 585 -5.14 -4.32 -15.34
CA LYS A 585 -5.74 -5.59 -15.77
C LYS A 585 -7.20 -5.54 -16.27
N LEU A 586 -7.45 -5.04 -17.49
CA LEU A 586 -8.47 -5.68 -18.33
C LEU A 586 -7.93 -7.07 -18.68
N ASN A 587 -8.68 -8.13 -18.36
CA ASN A 587 -8.29 -9.49 -18.75
C ASN A 587 -8.13 -9.64 -20.27
N ALA A 588 -8.70 -8.73 -21.06
CA ALA A 588 -8.55 -8.74 -22.51
C ALA A 588 -8.83 -7.39 -23.18
N LYS A 589 -7.95 -6.99 -24.09
CA LYS A 589 -8.22 -5.96 -25.10
C LYS A 589 -8.93 -6.61 -26.29
N PRO A 590 -9.91 -5.94 -26.91
CA PRO A 590 -10.47 -6.43 -28.15
C PRO A 590 -9.44 -6.30 -29.28
N GLN A 591 -9.35 -7.31 -30.13
CA GLN A 591 -8.44 -7.39 -31.26
C GLN A 591 -9.23 -7.59 -32.55
N GLN A 592 -8.88 -6.84 -33.58
CA GLN A 592 -9.44 -7.07 -34.91
C GLN A 592 -8.70 -8.20 -35.60
N ARG A 593 -9.45 -9.16 -36.12
CA ARG A 593 -8.96 -10.31 -36.90
C ARG A 593 -8.80 -9.94 -38.37
N SER A 594 -8.02 -10.75 -39.09
CA SER A 594 -7.82 -10.59 -40.53
C SER A 594 -9.10 -10.81 -41.37
N ASP A 595 -10.09 -11.51 -40.83
CA ASP A 595 -11.41 -11.75 -41.43
C ASP A 595 -12.41 -10.60 -41.16
N GLY A 596 -11.96 -9.54 -40.49
CA GLY A 596 -12.76 -8.36 -40.16
C GLY A 596 -13.68 -8.53 -38.94
N TRP A 597 -13.64 -9.66 -38.24
CA TRP A 597 -14.31 -9.83 -36.95
C TRP A 597 -13.47 -9.27 -35.81
N MET A 598 -14.12 -8.89 -34.70
CA MET A 598 -13.45 -8.55 -33.45
C MET A 598 -13.44 -9.76 -32.53
N GLU A 599 -12.38 -9.92 -31.75
CA GLU A 599 -12.30 -10.92 -30.69
C GLU A 599 -11.85 -10.31 -29.37
N VAL A 600 -12.38 -10.82 -28.25
CA VAL A 600 -11.92 -10.46 -26.91
C VAL A 600 -11.85 -11.71 -26.04
N LYS A 601 -10.76 -11.89 -25.29
CA LYS A 601 -10.60 -13.02 -24.38
C LYS A 601 -11.54 -12.87 -23.18
N LEU A 602 -12.33 -13.90 -22.90
CA LEU A 602 -13.25 -13.93 -21.78
C LEU A 602 -12.61 -14.61 -20.58
N TRP A 603 -12.03 -15.80 -20.78
CA TRP A 603 -11.66 -16.69 -19.69
C TRP A 603 -10.53 -17.65 -20.10
N GLU A 604 -9.77 -18.14 -19.13
CA GLU A 604 -8.70 -19.12 -19.29
C GLU A 604 -8.91 -20.33 -18.37
N PHE A 605 -8.57 -21.52 -18.86
CA PHE A 605 -8.65 -22.76 -18.09
C PHE A 605 -7.61 -23.78 -18.54
N GLN A 606 -7.26 -24.71 -17.65
CA GLN A 606 -6.36 -25.82 -17.94
C GLN A 606 -7.15 -27.11 -18.19
N THR A 607 -6.81 -27.87 -19.24
CA THR A 607 -7.32 -29.23 -19.41
C THR A 607 -6.49 -30.24 -18.62
N GLU A 608 -7.14 -31.19 -17.95
CA GLU A 608 -6.49 -32.27 -17.20
C GLU A 608 -6.29 -33.52 -18.08
N THR A 609 -5.51 -34.48 -17.59
CA THR A 609 -5.36 -35.82 -18.20
C THR A 609 -6.64 -36.64 -18.17
N THR A 610 -7.46 -36.45 -17.13
CA THR A 610 -8.74 -37.16 -17.01
C THR A 610 -9.82 -36.45 -17.82
N PHE A 611 -10.59 -37.22 -18.59
CA PHE A 611 -11.65 -36.65 -19.40
C PHE A 611 -12.80 -36.14 -18.54
N ARG A 612 -12.80 -34.84 -18.25
CA ARG A 612 -13.89 -34.12 -17.57
C ARG A 612 -14.65 -33.22 -18.54
N THR A 613 -15.90 -32.91 -18.23
CA THR A 613 -16.66 -31.91 -18.98
C THR A 613 -16.26 -30.52 -18.50
N VAL A 614 -15.78 -29.67 -19.40
CA VAL A 614 -15.53 -28.26 -19.13
C VAL A 614 -16.86 -27.51 -19.27
N SER A 615 -17.39 -27.06 -18.14
CA SER A 615 -18.62 -26.25 -18.10
C SER A 615 -18.26 -24.77 -18.23
N LEU A 616 -18.54 -24.20 -19.39
CA LEU A 616 -18.43 -22.76 -19.63
C LEU A 616 -19.78 -22.11 -19.30
N ARG A 617 -19.86 -21.40 -18.18
CA ARG A 617 -21.03 -20.61 -17.78
C ARG A 617 -20.60 -19.19 -17.44
N LEU A 618 -20.76 -18.28 -18.40
CA LEU A 618 -20.43 -16.86 -18.25
C LEU A 618 -21.68 -16.02 -18.49
N THR A 619 -21.91 -15.01 -17.66
CA THR A 619 -22.98 -14.02 -17.86
C THR A 619 -22.37 -12.67 -18.16
N LEU A 620 -22.58 -12.15 -19.37
CA LEU A 620 -22.09 -10.86 -19.82
C LEU A 620 -23.21 -9.82 -19.66
N ARG A 621 -22.96 -8.75 -18.91
CA ARG A 621 -23.94 -7.68 -18.65
C ARG A 621 -23.44 -6.32 -19.12
N PRO A 622 -24.20 -5.59 -19.96
CA PRO A 622 -23.95 -4.16 -20.20
C PRO A 622 -24.10 -3.36 -18.91
N ILE A 623 -23.20 -2.40 -18.70
CA ILE A 623 -23.24 -1.56 -17.50
C ILE A 623 -24.09 -0.29 -17.67
N TRP A 624 -24.30 0.19 -18.90
CA TRP A 624 -24.89 1.52 -19.13
C TRP A 624 -26.19 1.60 -19.89
N SER A 625 -26.49 0.65 -20.75
CA SER A 625 -27.80 0.52 -21.39
C SER A 625 -27.85 -0.77 -22.20
N THR A 626 -29.08 -1.18 -22.51
CA THR A 626 -29.36 -2.24 -23.48
C THR A 626 -28.71 -1.89 -24.82
N TYR A 627 -27.74 -2.69 -25.26
CA TYR A 627 -27.07 -2.49 -26.55
C TYR A 627 -28.06 -2.36 -27.69
N SER A 628 -27.83 -1.42 -28.59
CA SER A 628 -28.35 -1.54 -29.94
C SER A 628 -27.35 -2.33 -30.79
N ARG A 629 -27.63 -3.62 -31.04
CA ARG A 629 -27.15 -4.42 -32.20
C ARG A 629 -25.70 -4.91 -32.15
N ILE A 630 -25.34 -5.77 -31.20
CA ILE A 630 -24.08 -6.56 -31.30
C ILE A 630 -24.33 -7.76 -32.22
N ILE A 631 -23.46 -8.00 -33.20
CA ILE A 631 -23.54 -9.19 -34.06
C ILE A 631 -22.55 -10.22 -33.54
N LEU A 632 -23.03 -11.40 -33.12
CA LEU A 632 -22.22 -12.47 -32.56
C LEU A 632 -22.06 -13.62 -33.55
N GLU A 633 -20.81 -14.02 -33.78
CA GLU A 633 -20.51 -15.23 -34.53
C GLU A 633 -20.49 -16.46 -33.62
N GLY A 634 -19.91 -16.32 -32.42
CA GLY A 634 -19.81 -17.39 -31.44
C GLY A 634 -18.63 -17.23 -30.49
N ILE A 635 -18.10 -18.36 -30.02
CA ILE A 635 -16.90 -18.42 -29.18
C ILE A 635 -15.84 -19.32 -29.81
N GLU A 636 -14.57 -19.03 -29.51
CA GLU A 636 -13.43 -19.80 -29.99
C GLU A 636 -12.50 -20.14 -28.82
N LEU A 637 -12.20 -21.44 -28.64
CA LEU A 637 -11.25 -21.94 -27.67
C LEU A 637 -9.91 -22.21 -28.36
N ARG A 638 -8.87 -21.51 -27.92
CA ARG A 638 -7.51 -21.66 -28.46
C ARG A 638 -6.51 -22.04 -27.36
N PRO A 639 -5.56 -22.93 -27.65
CA PRO A 639 -4.41 -23.16 -26.80
C PRO A 639 -3.61 -21.87 -26.56
N ILE A 640 -3.01 -21.74 -25.37
CA ILE A 640 -2.12 -20.61 -25.00
C ILE A 640 -0.73 -21.09 -24.58
#